data_AF-A0A9D1LMR5-F1
#
_entry.id   AF-A0A9D1LMR5-F1
#
_cell.length_a   1.000
_cell.length_b   1.000
_cell.length_c   1.000
_cell.angle_alpha   90.00
_cell.angle_beta   90.00
_cell.angle_gamma   90.00
#
_symmetry.space_group_name_H-M   'P 1'
#
loop_
_entity.id
_entity.type
_entity.pdbx_description
1 polymer ?
#
loop_
_entity_poly.entity_id
_entity_poly.type
_entity_poly.pdbx_seq_one_letter_code
_entity_poly.pdbx_strand_id
1 'polypeptide(L)'
;MKKAKLTLGLVGALVASGALAACNEVTYSEGVVLTYTDATGKVTRYTAEDLFGDYLNSASSASTAFSKVQEVLIRNYFQQPAQANALAQLKTKAQNAVNGIKDQAQSNANTNGTTYQEEFEALLKSNGVDNVDELLEKELYDLEEEQYRTNYYTQANLNAIRDGTIWENLKTEEAEAEFGPVTDGYLKTKMPYHVSHILVDFASAESNNVTEATISAAESKKLSDVIKELAGADNGNNAGTSVSAQRLSFGSIAFNLSDDTGSSTNYGDLGIMDLSTEYVPEFKLGVYAYDALYSSAHNDDYANSLKGNLLPSTDAETEFGGTVIDQFKKRGIGYIPYGAAVALGDPSISYIQNENGEPDLGYEVNDNSATYYPRNILFNKYFNNHQIAVVVPTRVETNDFLEGKGGVTADSVAYDFEKETDENGNPEVKGTLDEYYARLPGFSYDTSDVFPDLGYNVLTNEKGQIILAVRAGTSDYQGIHFIVVDRSALDEYVVNDDDGTIKAITEETYNAQKGTENVTSLSDYWAMLEPNRIPSNPNAVTEENSASYYPYYVQDGKAVAKSTFVNKLVSADSTYASRKDDVVDAVKNYDSNINTYMFQELLDGTSANGKITFNDSNLEELITSYIKSVRIKSLTDTQDSFDQDWIDYANYLQQQDQARKMNEQGSQALISETCAIGYTSDAARNGTGMWGEGGACYDGK
;
A
#
# COMPACT_ATOMS: atom_id res chain seq x y z
N MET A 1 -33.31 28.25 3.14
CA MET A 1 -33.86 29.05 2.02
C MET A 1 -32.72 29.37 1.07
N LYS A 2 -32.92 29.16 -0.24
CA LYS A 2 -32.07 29.63 -1.36
C LYS A 2 -30.79 28.85 -1.76
N LYS A 3 -30.79 27.51 -1.77
CA LYS A 3 -29.78 26.75 -2.56
C LYS A 3 -30.32 26.24 -3.90
N ALA A 4 -31.61 25.87 -3.99
CA ALA A 4 -32.21 25.34 -5.22
C ALA A 4 -32.60 26.41 -6.27
N LYS A 5 -32.92 27.65 -5.85
CA LYS A 5 -33.41 28.69 -6.77
C LYS A 5 -32.33 29.44 -7.56
N LEU A 6 -31.05 29.28 -7.21
CA LEU A 6 -29.94 29.83 -8.01
C LEU A 6 -29.52 28.87 -9.14
N THR A 7 -29.74 27.57 -8.94
CA THR A 7 -29.27 26.48 -9.82
C THR A 7 -30.07 26.38 -11.12
N LEU A 8 -31.36 26.72 -11.10
CA LEU A 8 -32.23 26.79 -12.29
C LEU A 8 -31.88 27.95 -13.24
N GLY A 9 -31.25 29.01 -12.73
CA GLY A 9 -30.80 30.14 -13.56
C GLY A 9 -29.61 29.81 -14.46
N LEU A 10 -28.72 28.90 -14.01
CA LEU A 10 -27.55 28.45 -14.80
C LEU A 10 -27.97 27.56 -15.99
N VAL A 11 -28.95 26.67 -15.79
CA VAL A 11 -29.43 25.76 -16.83
C VAL A 11 -30.33 26.49 -17.84
N GLY A 12 -31.07 27.51 -17.40
CA GLY A 12 -31.91 28.33 -18.28
C GLY A 12 -31.13 29.12 -19.34
N ALA A 13 -29.85 29.42 -19.11
CA ALA A 13 -28.97 30.09 -20.08
C ALA A 13 -28.31 29.11 -21.06
N LEU A 14 -28.06 27.86 -20.66
CA LEU A 14 -27.43 26.82 -21.50
C LEU A 14 -28.43 26.07 -22.41
N VAL A 15 -29.74 26.08 -22.10
CA VAL A 15 -30.78 25.33 -22.84
C VAL A 15 -31.47 26.17 -23.94
N ALA A 16 -31.00 27.38 -24.25
CA ALA A 16 -31.63 28.25 -25.25
C ALA A 16 -31.50 27.80 -26.72
N SER A 17 -30.97 26.59 -27.00
CA SER A 17 -31.00 25.96 -28.33
C SER A 17 -31.64 24.58 -28.29
N GLY A 18 -32.89 24.49 -27.84
CA GLY A 18 -33.68 23.26 -27.84
C GLY A 18 -35.18 23.53 -27.62
N ALA A 19 -35.87 23.92 -28.69
CA ALA A 19 -37.32 24.07 -28.87
C ALA A 19 -38.24 23.93 -27.62
N LEU A 20 -38.82 25.05 -27.18
CA LEU A 20 -40.10 25.06 -26.44
C LEU A 20 -41.08 26.02 -27.11
N ALA A 21 -42.08 25.44 -27.77
CA ALA A 21 -43.26 26.14 -28.25
C ALA A 21 -44.30 26.25 -27.11
N ALA A 22 -44.63 27.47 -26.67
CA ALA A 22 -45.99 27.95 -26.39
C ALA A 22 -46.00 29.30 -25.62
N CYS A 23 -46.51 30.34 -26.30
CA CYS A 23 -47.28 31.50 -25.84
C CYS A 23 -46.84 32.34 -24.60
N ASN A 24 -45.97 33.33 -24.83
CA ASN A 24 -46.26 34.78 -24.72
C ASN A 24 -44.99 35.59 -25.03
N GLU A 25 -45.13 36.76 -25.67
CA GLU A 25 -44.01 37.57 -26.19
C GLU A 25 -43.04 38.02 -25.09
N VAL A 26 -41.91 37.33 -24.99
CA VAL A 26 -40.67 37.80 -24.34
C VAL A 26 -39.76 38.28 -25.47
N THR A 27 -39.41 39.56 -25.47
CA THR A 27 -38.39 40.07 -26.41
C THR A 27 -37.02 39.64 -25.90
N TYR A 28 -36.47 38.60 -26.53
CA TYR A 28 -35.13 38.09 -26.28
C TYR A 28 -34.08 39.17 -26.65
N SER A 29 -33.18 39.46 -25.72
CA SER A 29 -31.90 40.13 -26.00
C SER A 29 -30.81 39.22 -25.48
N GLU A 30 -29.97 38.74 -26.37
CA GLU A 30 -28.85 37.83 -26.10
C GLU A 30 -27.99 38.37 -24.94
N GLY A 31 -27.74 37.54 -23.91
CA GLY A 31 -26.83 37.84 -22.78
C GLY A 31 -27.38 38.65 -21.59
N VAL A 32 -28.66 39.04 -21.56
CA VAL A 32 -29.24 39.86 -20.46
C VAL A 32 -30.17 39.04 -19.57
N VAL A 33 -29.84 38.94 -18.28
CA VAL A 33 -30.56 38.13 -17.28
C VAL A 33 -31.63 38.95 -16.54
N LEU A 34 -31.38 40.23 -16.27
CA LEU A 34 -32.33 41.12 -15.60
C LEU A 34 -32.33 42.50 -16.26
N THR A 35 -33.52 43.04 -16.54
CA THR A 35 -33.66 44.43 -16.95
C THR A 35 -34.45 45.19 -15.88
N TYR A 36 -33.84 46.23 -15.31
CA TYR A 36 -34.45 47.13 -14.35
C TYR A 36 -34.69 48.50 -14.98
N THR A 37 -35.94 48.95 -14.99
CA THR A 37 -36.30 50.30 -15.43
C THR A 37 -36.69 51.11 -14.21
N ASP A 38 -35.98 52.20 -13.93
CA ASP A 38 -36.27 53.06 -12.79
C ASP A 38 -37.47 53.99 -13.04
N ALA A 39 -37.90 54.70 -11.99
CA ALA A 39 -39.03 55.63 -12.03
C ALA A 39 -38.84 56.83 -12.98
N THR A 40 -37.62 57.04 -13.51
CA THR A 40 -37.31 58.08 -14.51
C THR A 40 -37.32 57.55 -15.93
N GLY A 41 -37.58 56.25 -16.12
CA GLY A 41 -37.58 55.58 -17.42
C GLY A 41 -36.19 55.12 -17.87
N LYS A 42 -35.16 55.16 -17.01
CA LYS A 42 -33.82 54.69 -17.35
C LYS A 42 -33.77 53.16 -17.22
N VAL A 43 -33.41 52.50 -18.31
CA VAL A 43 -33.27 51.05 -18.41
C VAL A 43 -31.84 50.64 -18.08
N THR A 44 -31.66 49.79 -17.07
CA THR A 44 -30.41 49.14 -16.68
C THR A 44 -30.52 47.66 -16.97
N ARG A 45 -29.54 47.09 -17.67
CA ARG A 45 -29.50 45.67 -18.05
C ARG A 45 -28.36 45.01 -17.27
N TYR A 46 -28.63 43.87 -16.65
CA TYR A 46 -27.66 43.07 -15.91
C TYR A 46 -27.48 41.73 -16.63
N THR A 47 -26.23 41.39 -16.90
CA THR A 47 -25.81 40.08 -17.43
C THR A 47 -25.71 39.04 -16.30
N ALA A 48 -25.47 37.78 -16.64
CA ALA A 48 -25.18 36.75 -15.64
C ALA A 48 -23.90 37.08 -14.86
N GLU A 49 -22.89 37.60 -15.55
CA GLU A 49 -21.62 38.02 -14.97
C GLU A 49 -21.78 39.19 -13.98
N ASP A 50 -22.61 40.18 -14.31
CA ASP A 50 -22.89 41.34 -13.43
C ASP A 50 -23.57 40.94 -12.10
N LEU A 51 -24.27 39.80 -12.09
CA LEU A 51 -25.06 39.34 -10.94
C LEU A 51 -24.35 38.26 -10.13
N PHE A 52 -23.43 37.52 -10.74
CA PHE A 52 -22.85 36.30 -10.17
C PHE A 52 -21.32 36.22 -10.23
N GLY A 53 -20.61 37.20 -10.81
CA GLY A 53 -19.14 37.18 -10.96
C GLY A 53 -18.38 36.92 -9.66
N ASP A 54 -18.75 37.58 -8.55
CA ASP A 54 -18.14 37.35 -7.24
C ASP A 54 -18.51 35.98 -6.63
N TYR A 55 -19.67 35.44 -7.00
CA TYR A 55 -20.12 34.11 -6.55
C TYR A 55 -19.41 33.00 -7.32
N LEU A 56 -19.13 33.17 -8.62
CA LEU A 56 -18.42 32.22 -9.48
C LEU A 56 -16.96 32.00 -9.05
N ASN A 57 -16.33 33.00 -8.45
CA ASN A 57 -14.92 32.99 -8.04
C ASN A 57 -14.63 32.26 -6.71
N SER A 58 -15.58 31.52 -6.13
CA SER A 58 -15.36 30.72 -4.91
C SER A 58 -15.09 29.24 -5.24
N ALA A 59 -14.29 28.53 -4.44
CA ALA A 59 -14.05 27.09 -4.67
C ALA A 59 -15.36 26.26 -4.67
N SER A 60 -16.36 26.66 -3.88
CA SER A 60 -17.66 26.01 -3.81
C SER A 60 -18.57 26.24 -5.03
N SER A 61 -18.42 27.37 -5.72
CA SER A 61 -19.18 27.66 -6.94
C SER A 61 -18.60 26.94 -8.14
N ALA A 62 -17.26 26.83 -8.21
CA ALA A 62 -16.57 26.15 -9.30
C ALA A 62 -16.89 24.64 -9.31
N SER A 63 -16.88 23.98 -8.15
CA SER A 63 -17.30 22.57 -8.04
C SER A 63 -18.77 22.36 -8.38
N THR A 64 -19.65 23.28 -7.97
CA THR A 64 -21.07 23.25 -8.34
C THR A 64 -21.27 23.42 -9.85
N ALA A 65 -20.52 24.34 -10.48
CA ALA A 65 -20.56 24.56 -11.92
C ALA A 65 -20.06 23.32 -12.68
N PHE A 66 -18.94 22.72 -12.24
CA PHE A 66 -18.43 21.47 -12.77
C PHE A 66 -19.49 20.36 -12.73
N SER A 67 -20.10 20.08 -11.57
CA SER A 67 -21.13 19.04 -11.45
C SER A 67 -22.34 19.29 -12.35
N LYS A 68 -22.74 20.57 -12.52
CA LYS A 68 -23.88 20.92 -13.37
C LYS A 68 -23.58 20.79 -14.86
N VAL A 69 -22.37 21.14 -15.29
CA VAL A 69 -21.97 20.91 -16.68
C VAL A 69 -21.76 19.42 -16.94
N GLN A 70 -21.19 18.68 -15.99
CA GLN A 70 -21.09 17.22 -16.07
C GLN A 70 -22.47 16.56 -16.24
N GLU A 71 -23.48 17.02 -15.50
CA GLU A 71 -24.87 16.59 -15.67
C GLU A 71 -25.36 16.80 -17.11
N VAL A 72 -25.10 17.98 -17.69
CA VAL A 72 -25.48 18.28 -19.08
C VAL A 72 -24.75 17.38 -20.07
N LEU A 73 -23.44 17.13 -19.88
CA LEU A 73 -22.65 16.27 -20.75
C LEU A 73 -23.15 14.81 -20.73
N ILE A 74 -23.46 14.27 -19.54
CA ILE A 74 -24.00 12.91 -19.38
C ILE A 74 -25.41 12.80 -19.99
N ARG A 75 -26.28 13.78 -19.72
CA ARG A 75 -27.62 13.83 -20.34
C ARG A 75 -27.51 13.87 -21.87
N ASN A 76 -26.58 14.66 -22.42
CA ASN A 76 -26.32 14.72 -23.85
C ASN A 76 -25.85 13.37 -24.42
N TYR A 77 -25.00 12.63 -23.69
CA TYR A 77 -24.59 11.27 -24.06
C TYR A 77 -25.80 10.32 -24.20
N PHE A 78 -26.74 10.33 -23.25
CA PHE A 78 -27.93 9.47 -23.34
C PHE A 78 -28.99 9.92 -24.34
N GLN A 79 -29.00 11.20 -24.72
CA GLN A 79 -29.88 11.72 -25.78
C GLN A 79 -29.49 11.22 -27.18
N GLN A 80 -28.32 10.60 -27.33
CA GLN A 80 -27.89 10.09 -28.61
C GLN A 80 -28.73 8.92 -29.14
N PRO A 81 -28.89 8.80 -30.46
CA PRO A 81 -29.62 7.67 -31.07
C PRO A 81 -29.11 6.30 -30.62
N ALA A 82 -27.78 6.16 -30.41
CA ALA A 82 -27.17 4.92 -29.93
C ALA A 82 -27.61 4.52 -28.52
N GLN A 83 -27.98 5.50 -27.68
CA GLN A 83 -28.36 5.30 -26.28
C GLN A 83 -29.88 5.34 -26.05
N ALA A 84 -30.69 5.54 -27.10
CA ALA A 84 -32.13 5.73 -26.99
C ALA A 84 -32.85 4.59 -26.22
N ASN A 85 -32.40 3.35 -26.41
CA ASN A 85 -32.95 2.19 -25.68
C ASN A 85 -32.59 2.23 -24.19
N ALA A 86 -31.34 2.56 -23.87
CA ALA A 86 -30.89 2.70 -22.48
C ALA A 86 -31.67 3.83 -21.80
N LEU A 87 -31.77 5.00 -22.44
CA LEU A 87 -32.52 6.15 -21.92
C LEU A 87 -33.99 5.81 -21.63
N ALA A 88 -34.66 5.07 -22.52
CA ALA A 88 -36.06 4.66 -22.29
C ALA A 88 -36.21 3.75 -21.05
N GLN A 89 -35.25 2.86 -20.81
CA GLN A 89 -35.22 2.01 -19.62
C GLN A 89 -34.96 2.82 -18.35
N LEU A 90 -34.01 3.75 -18.40
CA LEU A 90 -33.69 4.63 -17.26
C LEU A 90 -34.88 5.50 -16.87
N LYS A 91 -35.59 6.10 -17.84
CA LYS A 91 -36.85 6.84 -17.59
C LYS A 91 -37.91 6.00 -16.88
N THR A 92 -38.02 4.72 -17.25
CA THR A 92 -38.96 3.81 -16.58
C THR A 92 -38.53 3.52 -15.14
N LYS A 93 -37.23 3.29 -14.90
CA LYS A 93 -36.68 3.09 -13.56
C LYS A 93 -36.87 4.34 -12.68
N ALA A 94 -36.59 5.53 -13.20
CA ALA A 94 -36.79 6.79 -12.50
C ALA A 94 -38.26 6.99 -12.08
N GLN A 95 -39.20 6.70 -12.99
CA GLN A 95 -40.62 6.77 -12.69
C GLN A 95 -41.02 5.79 -11.57
N ASN A 96 -40.44 4.59 -11.55
CA ASN A 96 -40.68 3.61 -10.49
C ASN A 96 -40.09 4.06 -9.15
N ALA A 97 -38.90 4.68 -9.14
CA ALA A 97 -38.30 5.25 -7.93
C ALA A 97 -39.19 6.36 -7.33
N VAL A 98 -39.69 7.28 -8.17
CA VAL A 98 -40.66 8.31 -7.77
C VAL A 98 -41.93 7.68 -7.18
N ASN A 99 -42.44 6.62 -7.80
CA ASN A 99 -43.62 5.91 -7.27
C ASN A 99 -43.32 5.26 -5.91
N GLY A 100 -42.13 4.69 -5.72
CA GLY A 100 -41.69 4.16 -4.43
C GLY A 100 -41.65 5.23 -3.33
N ILE A 101 -41.20 6.44 -3.63
CA ILE A 101 -41.21 7.57 -2.68
C ILE A 101 -42.65 8.00 -2.35
N LYS A 102 -43.57 7.98 -3.33
CA LYS A 102 -44.99 8.26 -3.08
C LYS A 102 -45.61 7.19 -2.17
N ASP A 103 -45.30 5.91 -2.40
CA ASP A 103 -45.76 4.81 -1.56
C ASP A 103 -45.18 4.91 -0.13
N GLN A 104 -43.92 5.34 0.00
CA GLN A 104 -43.30 5.63 1.29
C GLN A 104 -44.02 6.78 2.02
N ALA A 105 -44.33 7.88 1.32
CA ALA A 105 -45.11 8.98 1.90
C ALA A 105 -46.47 8.50 2.42
N GLN A 106 -47.15 7.63 1.66
CA GLN A 106 -48.43 7.05 2.06
C GLN A 106 -48.29 6.16 3.30
N SER A 107 -47.23 5.35 3.37
CA SER A 107 -46.91 4.49 4.51
C SER A 107 -46.60 5.31 5.78
N ASN A 108 -45.79 6.36 5.64
CA ASN A 108 -45.45 7.27 6.73
C ASN A 108 -46.71 7.98 7.25
N ALA A 109 -47.57 8.46 6.36
CA ALA A 109 -48.82 9.14 6.73
C ALA A 109 -49.72 8.23 7.57
N ASN A 110 -49.88 6.97 7.14
CA ASN A 110 -50.65 5.96 7.88
C ASN A 110 -50.04 5.65 9.25
N THR A 111 -48.71 5.62 9.34
CA THR A 111 -47.98 5.26 10.56
C THR A 111 -47.96 6.40 11.58
N ASN A 112 -47.72 7.63 11.11
CA ASN A 112 -47.53 8.81 11.95
C ASN A 112 -48.84 9.53 12.26
N GLY A 113 -49.95 9.18 11.58
CA GLY A 113 -51.23 9.89 11.70
C GLY A 113 -51.22 11.27 11.05
N THR A 114 -50.31 11.50 10.10
CA THR A 114 -50.14 12.73 9.31
C THR A 114 -50.84 12.60 7.94
N THR A 115 -50.73 13.62 7.09
CA THR A 115 -51.27 13.55 5.72
C THR A 115 -50.23 13.10 4.71
N TYR A 116 -50.66 12.43 3.63
CA TYR A 116 -49.79 12.11 2.50
C TYR A 116 -49.03 13.35 1.99
N GLN A 117 -49.71 14.49 1.88
CA GLN A 117 -49.11 15.72 1.37
C GLN A 117 -47.97 16.21 2.26
N GLU A 118 -48.16 16.19 3.59
CA GLU A 118 -47.14 16.58 4.56
C GLU A 118 -45.90 15.69 4.48
N GLU A 119 -46.10 14.37 4.45
CA GLU A 119 -45.01 13.40 4.34
C GLU A 119 -44.31 13.45 2.98
N PHE A 120 -45.06 13.68 1.90
CA PHE A 120 -44.49 13.79 0.56
C PHE A 120 -43.71 15.10 0.38
N GLU A 121 -44.20 16.24 0.89
CA GLU A 121 -43.44 17.50 0.93
C GLU A 121 -42.16 17.37 1.77
N ALA A 122 -42.22 16.62 2.88
CA ALA A 122 -41.05 16.31 3.69
C ALA A 122 -40.02 15.46 2.92
N LEU A 123 -40.46 14.44 2.18
CA LEU A 123 -39.60 13.60 1.36
C LEU A 123 -39.02 14.36 0.15
N LEU A 124 -39.79 15.22 -0.52
CA LEU A 124 -39.29 16.10 -1.58
C LEU A 124 -38.19 17.01 -1.04
N LYS A 125 -38.42 17.64 0.11
CA LYS A 125 -37.43 18.48 0.78
C LYS A 125 -36.18 17.69 1.21
N SER A 126 -36.35 16.45 1.68
CA SER A 126 -35.25 15.54 2.02
C SER A 126 -34.42 15.17 0.79
N ASN A 127 -35.05 15.07 -0.38
CA ASN A 127 -34.39 14.86 -1.66
C ASN A 127 -33.86 16.15 -2.30
N GLY A 128 -34.08 17.31 -1.65
CA GLY A 128 -33.58 18.61 -2.12
C GLY A 128 -34.33 19.20 -3.31
N VAL A 129 -35.57 18.75 -3.57
CA VAL A 129 -36.39 19.17 -4.72
C VAL A 129 -37.68 19.86 -4.27
N ASP A 130 -38.21 20.76 -5.09
CA ASP A 130 -39.41 21.54 -4.78
C ASP A 130 -40.70 20.84 -5.24
N ASN A 131 -40.63 19.92 -6.22
CA ASN A 131 -41.80 19.27 -6.81
C ASN A 131 -41.47 17.88 -7.40
N VAL A 132 -42.52 17.16 -7.81
CA VAL A 132 -42.40 15.79 -8.34
C VAL A 132 -41.68 15.71 -9.68
N ASP A 133 -41.74 16.76 -10.50
CA ASP A 133 -41.05 16.78 -11.79
C ASP A 133 -39.54 16.96 -11.58
N GLU A 134 -39.14 17.84 -10.66
CA GLU A 134 -37.74 17.94 -10.21
C GLU A 134 -37.23 16.65 -9.56
N LEU A 135 -38.08 15.95 -8.79
CA LEU A 135 -37.74 14.62 -8.27
C LEU A 135 -37.49 13.63 -9.41
N LEU A 136 -38.37 13.58 -10.42
CA LEU A 136 -38.21 12.68 -11.56
C LEU A 136 -36.91 12.97 -12.34
N GLU A 137 -36.61 14.25 -12.58
CA GLU A 137 -35.39 14.65 -13.28
C GLU A 137 -34.12 14.35 -12.48
N LYS A 138 -34.18 14.48 -11.15
CA LYS A 138 -33.09 14.07 -10.24
C LYS A 138 -32.88 12.56 -10.29
N GLU A 139 -33.93 11.77 -10.07
CA GLU A 139 -33.86 10.30 -10.10
C GLU A 139 -33.39 9.78 -11.47
N LEU A 140 -33.83 10.42 -12.56
CA LEU A 140 -33.36 10.09 -13.90
C LEU A 140 -31.86 10.36 -14.05
N TYR A 141 -31.40 11.54 -13.62
CA TYR A 141 -29.99 11.87 -13.73
C TYR A 141 -29.10 10.95 -12.87
N ASP A 142 -29.49 10.65 -11.62
CA ASP A 142 -28.74 9.75 -10.75
C ASP A 142 -28.56 8.36 -11.43
N LEU A 143 -29.63 7.87 -12.09
CA LEU A 143 -29.60 6.62 -12.86
C LEU A 143 -28.77 6.72 -14.15
N GLU A 144 -28.81 7.86 -14.84
CA GLU A 144 -27.96 8.14 -16.01
C GLU A 144 -26.49 8.18 -15.62
N GLU A 145 -26.12 8.86 -14.53
CA GLU A 145 -24.76 8.93 -14.01
C GLU A 145 -24.24 7.52 -13.65
N GLU A 146 -25.02 6.74 -12.90
CA GLU A 146 -24.68 5.36 -12.55
C GLU A 146 -24.49 4.47 -13.80
N GLN A 147 -25.40 4.58 -14.77
CA GLN A 147 -25.33 3.81 -16.01
C GLN A 147 -24.15 4.27 -16.88
N TYR A 148 -23.84 5.57 -16.92
CA TYR A 148 -22.68 6.10 -17.62
C TYR A 148 -21.40 5.54 -17.02
N ARG A 149 -21.24 5.59 -15.69
CA ARG A 149 -20.09 4.97 -15.01
C ARG A 149 -19.99 3.47 -15.29
N THR A 150 -21.12 2.76 -15.29
CA THR A 150 -21.16 1.33 -15.64
C THR A 150 -20.69 1.09 -17.08
N ASN A 151 -21.14 1.91 -18.03
CA ASN A 151 -20.72 1.84 -19.43
C ASN A 151 -19.25 2.26 -19.60
N TYR A 152 -18.75 3.10 -18.70
CA TYR A 152 -17.37 3.55 -18.71
C TYR A 152 -16.41 2.45 -18.25
N TYR A 153 -16.73 1.73 -17.18
CA TYR A 153 -15.88 0.65 -16.65
C TYR A 153 -16.12 -0.70 -17.35
N THR A 154 -16.10 -0.72 -18.68
CA THR A 154 -16.00 -1.99 -19.43
C THR A 154 -14.67 -2.69 -19.12
N GLN A 155 -14.57 -3.99 -19.39
CA GLN A 155 -13.30 -4.72 -19.17
C GLN A 155 -12.13 -4.12 -19.95
N ALA A 156 -12.37 -3.67 -21.19
CA ALA A 156 -11.34 -3.01 -22.00
C ALA A 156 -10.88 -1.69 -21.37
N ASN A 157 -11.83 -0.86 -20.92
CA ASN A 157 -11.51 0.39 -20.26
C ASN A 157 -10.85 0.18 -18.90
N LEU A 158 -11.25 -0.82 -18.11
CA LEU A 158 -10.58 -1.16 -16.86
C LEU A 158 -9.12 -1.54 -17.12
N ASN A 159 -8.84 -2.38 -18.12
CA ASN A 159 -7.46 -2.71 -18.51
C ASN A 159 -6.70 -1.44 -18.92
N ALA A 160 -7.32 -0.56 -19.72
CA ALA A 160 -6.71 0.68 -20.18
C ALA A 160 -6.50 1.72 -19.05
N ILE A 161 -7.36 1.76 -18.03
CA ILE A 161 -7.19 2.57 -16.80
C ILE A 161 -6.03 2.01 -15.97
N ARG A 162 -5.97 0.69 -15.83
CA ARG A 162 -4.90 0.00 -15.10
C ARG A 162 -3.53 0.31 -15.73
N ASP A 163 -3.45 0.19 -17.05
CA ASP A 163 -2.22 0.32 -17.83
C ASP A 163 -1.91 1.79 -18.21
N GLY A 164 -2.86 2.71 -18.00
CA GLY A 164 -2.73 4.14 -18.29
C GLY A 164 -3.00 4.54 -19.75
N THR A 165 -3.34 3.57 -20.62
CA THR A 165 -3.51 3.79 -22.06
C THR A 165 -4.80 4.53 -22.42
N ILE A 166 -5.82 4.49 -21.55
CA ILE A 166 -7.08 5.22 -21.79
C ILE A 166 -6.86 6.74 -21.86
N TRP A 167 -5.79 7.25 -21.23
CA TRP A 167 -5.50 8.67 -21.14
C TRP A 167 -4.42 9.16 -22.11
N GLU A 168 -3.92 8.33 -23.02
CA GLU A 168 -2.83 8.72 -23.93
C GLU A 168 -3.14 10.00 -24.72
N ASN A 169 -4.40 10.18 -25.14
CA ASN A 169 -4.83 11.38 -25.87
C ASN A 169 -4.95 12.62 -24.98
N LEU A 170 -5.01 12.46 -23.65
CA LEU A 170 -5.08 13.56 -22.69
C LEU A 170 -3.70 13.98 -22.17
N LYS A 171 -2.66 13.16 -22.41
CA LYS A 171 -1.26 13.42 -22.00
C LYS A 171 -0.50 14.22 -23.05
N THR A 172 -1.04 15.36 -23.46
CA THR A 172 -0.31 16.31 -24.30
C THR A 172 0.08 17.53 -23.47
N GLU A 173 1.19 18.19 -23.86
CA GLU A 173 1.64 19.42 -23.19
C GLU A 173 0.52 20.46 -23.15
N GLU A 174 -0.27 20.57 -24.22
CA GLU A 174 -1.41 21.47 -24.29
C GLU A 174 -2.54 21.07 -23.34
N ALA A 175 -2.92 19.79 -23.31
CA ALA A 175 -4.02 19.31 -22.48
C ALA A 175 -3.69 19.39 -20.99
N GLU A 176 -2.45 19.07 -20.60
CA GLU A 176 -2.02 19.18 -19.20
C GLU A 176 -1.81 20.64 -18.77
N ALA A 177 -1.42 21.53 -19.70
CA ALA A 177 -1.38 22.96 -19.43
C ALA A 177 -2.78 23.53 -19.15
N GLU A 178 -3.81 23.01 -19.82
CA GLU A 178 -5.20 23.47 -19.68
C GLU A 178 -5.92 22.81 -18.49
N PHE A 179 -5.89 21.48 -18.39
CA PHE A 179 -6.66 20.69 -17.43
C PHE A 179 -5.84 20.14 -16.25
N GLY A 180 -4.52 20.36 -16.22
CA GLY A 180 -3.64 19.82 -15.19
C GLY A 180 -3.15 18.40 -15.49
N PRO A 181 -2.29 17.86 -14.60
CA PRO A 181 -1.55 16.62 -14.84
C PRO A 181 -2.48 15.41 -15.03
N VAL A 182 -2.06 14.45 -15.85
CA VAL A 182 -2.81 13.24 -16.15
C VAL A 182 -2.08 12.01 -15.63
N THR A 183 -2.82 11.15 -14.92
CA THR A 183 -2.31 9.92 -14.31
C THR A 183 -1.64 8.94 -15.29
N ASP A 184 -0.61 8.23 -14.82
CA ASP A 184 0.08 7.16 -15.53
C ASP A 184 -0.62 5.80 -15.51
N GLY A 185 -1.84 5.77 -14.97
CA GLY A 185 -2.56 4.53 -14.73
C GLY A 185 -2.19 3.92 -13.40
N TYR A 186 -3.03 2.98 -12.94
CA TYR A 186 -2.89 2.36 -11.62
C TYR A 186 -1.50 1.74 -11.40
N LEU A 187 -0.98 0.98 -12.36
CA LEU A 187 0.27 0.23 -12.16
C LEU A 187 1.48 1.13 -11.91
N LYS A 188 1.53 2.30 -12.55
CA LYS A 188 2.66 3.25 -12.44
C LYS A 188 2.47 4.30 -11.35
N THR A 189 1.20 4.64 -11.05
CA THR A 189 0.85 5.66 -10.06
C THR A 189 0.77 5.08 -8.66
N LYS A 190 0.31 3.84 -8.51
CA LYS A 190 0.16 3.17 -7.20
C LYS A 190 1.22 2.11 -6.92
N MET A 191 1.96 1.67 -7.95
CA MET A 191 3.06 0.71 -7.84
C MET A 191 2.67 -0.53 -7.01
N PRO A 192 1.67 -1.32 -7.43
CA PRO A 192 1.13 -2.40 -6.60
C PRO A 192 2.08 -3.59 -6.47
N TYR A 193 2.34 -3.97 -5.23
CA TYR A 193 3.06 -5.17 -4.82
C TYR A 193 2.08 -6.27 -4.42
N HIS A 194 2.50 -7.52 -4.59
CA HIS A 194 1.91 -8.65 -3.86
C HIS A 194 2.91 -9.07 -2.79
N VAL A 195 2.47 -9.06 -1.53
CA VAL A 195 3.33 -9.39 -0.38
C VAL A 195 2.68 -10.45 0.49
N SER A 196 3.52 -11.28 1.11
CA SER A 196 3.10 -12.19 2.17
C SER A 196 3.96 -11.96 3.41
N HIS A 197 3.41 -12.20 4.60
CA HIS A 197 4.13 -12.04 5.85
C HIS A 197 3.89 -13.13 6.90
N ILE A 198 4.81 -13.20 7.86
CA ILE A 198 4.66 -13.90 9.14
C ILE A 198 4.89 -12.88 10.23
N LEU A 199 3.95 -12.83 11.17
CA LEU A 199 4.02 -11.94 12.32
C LEU A 199 4.41 -12.70 13.58
N VAL A 200 5.39 -12.19 14.32
CA VAL A 200 5.64 -12.60 15.70
C VAL A 200 5.40 -11.40 16.61
N ASP A 201 4.33 -11.45 17.40
CA ASP A 201 3.88 -10.39 18.29
C ASP A 201 4.56 -10.48 19.67
N PHE A 202 4.77 -9.35 20.31
CA PHE A 202 5.46 -9.18 21.59
C PHE A 202 4.60 -8.35 22.55
N ALA A 203 3.64 -9.02 23.18
CA ALA A 203 2.78 -8.42 24.21
C ALA A 203 3.57 -7.87 25.41
N SER A 204 4.77 -8.39 25.67
CA SER A 204 5.63 -7.92 26.77
C SER A 204 6.48 -6.69 26.43
N ALA A 205 6.63 -6.36 25.14
CA ALA A 205 7.53 -5.29 24.70
C ALA A 205 6.85 -3.92 24.76
N GLU A 206 7.58 -2.91 25.22
CA GLU A 206 7.10 -1.52 25.24
C GLU A 206 7.24 -0.85 23.87
N SER A 207 6.25 -0.04 23.50
CA SER A 207 6.27 0.77 22.29
C SER A 207 7.37 1.83 22.31
N ASN A 208 8.01 2.06 21.16
CA ASN A 208 9.08 3.04 20.97
C ASN A 208 10.32 2.85 21.87
N ASN A 209 10.42 1.73 22.61
CA ASN A 209 11.61 1.42 23.39
C ASN A 209 12.62 0.67 22.52
N VAL A 210 13.69 1.36 22.15
CA VAL A 210 14.68 0.87 21.16
C VAL A 210 15.97 0.32 21.76
N THR A 211 16.12 0.36 23.09
CA THR A 211 17.35 -0.05 23.79
C THR A 211 17.11 -1.06 24.91
N GLU A 212 15.95 -1.01 25.56
CA GLU A 212 15.68 -1.72 26.82
C GLU A 212 14.35 -2.49 26.80
N ALA A 213 13.82 -2.82 25.62
CA ALA A 213 12.57 -3.57 25.49
C ALA A 213 12.69 -4.97 26.11
N THR A 214 11.64 -5.44 26.76
CA THR A 214 11.61 -6.76 27.39
C THR A 214 10.66 -7.70 26.65
N ILE A 215 11.10 -8.94 26.44
CA ILE A 215 10.29 -10.04 25.94
C ILE A 215 10.25 -11.19 26.95
N SER A 216 9.18 -11.98 26.90
CA SER A 216 9.05 -13.23 27.65
C SER A 216 9.86 -14.36 27.02
N ALA A 217 10.13 -15.41 27.81
CA ALA A 217 10.77 -16.62 27.30
C ALA A 217 9.96 -17.30 26.16
N ALA A 218 8.63 -17.20 26.20
CA ALA A 218 7.76 -17.77 25.17
C ALA A 218 7.87 -17.00 23.84
N GLU A 219 7.84 -15.66 23.90
CA GLU A 219 8.04 -14.80 22.73
C GLU A 219 9.44 -15.01 22.12
N SER A 220 10.47 -15.07 22.96
CA SER A 220 11.85 -15.39 22.60
C SER A 220 11.96 -16.72 21.84
N LYS A 221 11.33 -17.76 22.40
CA LYS A 221 11.31 -19.10 21.78
C LYS A 221 10.55 -19.11 20.47
N LYS A 222 9.41 -18.42 20.39
CA LYS A 222 8.60 -18.33 19.17
C LYS A 222 9.35 -17.64 18.03
N LEU A 223 10.01 -16.51 18.30
CA LEU A 223 10.82 -15.79 17.32
C LEU A 223 11.94 -16.70 16.77
N SER A 224 12.63 -17.40 17.68
CA SER A 224 13.64 -18.40 17.32
C SER A 224 13.08 -19.50 16.42
N ASP A 225 11.94 -20.09 16.80
CA ASP A 225 11.31 -21.18 16.05
C ASP A 225 10.88 -20.76 14.65
N VAL A 226 10.32 -19.56 14.49
CA VAL A 226 9.95 -19.02 13.17
C VAL A 226 11.18 -18.90 12.27
N ILE A 227 12.26 -18.28 12.76
CA ILE A 227 13.48 -18.07 11.96
C ILE A 227 14.15 -19.41 11.61
N LYS A 228 14.16 -20.36 12.55
CA LYS A 228 14.68 -21.72 12.33
C LYS A 228 13.86 -22.51 11.31
N GLU A 229 12.54 -22.46 11.38
CA GLU A 229 11.67 -23.08 10.35
C GLU A 229 11.90 -22.45 8.97
N LEU A 230 12.02 -21.12 8.90
CA LEU A 230 12.31 -20.40 7.64
C LEU A 230 13.67 -20.82 7.07
N ALA A 231 14.68 -20.99 7.92
CA ALA A 231 15.98 -21.53 7.52
C ALA A 231 15.91 -23.01 7.09
N GLY A 232 14.84 -23.73 7.42
CA GLY A 232 14.71 -25.17 7.18
C GLY A 232 15.49 -26.02 8.19
N ALA A 233 15.76 -25.48 9.37
CA ALA A 233 16.41 -26.19 10.46
C ALA A 233 15.44 -27.07 11.26
N ASP A 234 15.94 -28.14 11.85
CA ASP A 234 15.21 -28.96 12.80
C ASP A 234 15.07 -28.20 14.13
N ASN A 235 13.85 -27.83 14.48
CA ASN A 235 13.56 -27.13 15.72
C ASN A 235 13.90 -27.94 16.99
N GLY A 236 14.00 -29.27 16.90
CA GLY A 236 14.50 -30.12 17.98
C GLY A 236 16.02 -30.03 18.22
N ASN A 237 16.77 -29.41 17.31
CA ASN A 237 18.19 -29.17 17.46
C ASN A 237 18.45 -27.75 18.00
N ASN A 238 18.94 -27.65 19.25
CA ASN A 238 19.24 -26.36 19.89
C ASN A 238 20.40 -25.61 19.21
N ALA A 239 21.34 -26.31 18.60
CA ALA A 239 22.45 -25.67 17.86
C ALA A 239 21.99 -25.06 16.53
N GLY A 240 20.77 -25.35 16.07
CA GLY A 240 20.20 -24.79 14.83
C GLY A 240 20.92 -25.21 13.54
N THR A 241 21.75 -26.26 13.59
CA THR A 241 22.62 -26.68 12.46
C THR A 241 22.09 -27.88 11.68
N SER A 242 21.10 -28.58 12.21
CA SER A 242 20.52 -29.77 11.55
C SER A 242 19.39 -29.38 10.62
N VAL A 243 19.35 -29.97 9.43
CA VAL A 243 18.28 -29.75 8.44
C VAL A 243 17.03 -30.52 8.86
N SER A 244 15.87 -29.87 8.81
CA SER A 244 14.58 -30.53 9.03
C SER A 244 14.33 -31.59 7.96
N ALA A 245 13.80 -32.76 8.37
CA ALA A 245 13.39 -33.81 7.44
C ALA A 245 12.21 -33.37 6.55
N GLN A 246 11.45 -32.35 6.96
CA GLN A 246 10.30 -31.80 6.25
C GLN A 246 10.36 -30.27 6.30
N ARG A 247 11.04 -29.65 5.32
CA ARG A 247 11.02 -28.18 5.19
C ARG A 247 9.60 -27.72 4.88
N LEU A 248 9.07 -26.82 5.71
CA LEU A 248 7.79 -26.17 5.48
C LEU A 248 7.93 -25.03 4.46
N SER A 249 6.88 -24.76 3.69
CA SER A 249 6.79 -23.55 2.87
C SER A 249 6.55 -22.33 3.76
N PHE A 250 6.92 -21.14 3.27
CA PHE A 250 6.65 -19.87 3.96
C PHE A 250 5.20 -19.77 4.41
N GLY A 251 4.25 -20.09 3.51
CA GLY A 251 2.83 -20.03 3.83
C GLY A 251 2.39 -21.06 4.88
N SER A 252 3.01 -22.24 4.93
CA SER A 252 2.73 -23.24 5.97
C SER A 252 3.25 -22.76 7.33
N ILE A 253 4.41 -22.10 7.36
CA ILE A 253 4.96 -21.49 8.58
C ILE A 253 4.04 -20.34 9.02
N ALA A 254 3.58 -19.49 8.10
CA ALA A 254 2.63 -18.42 8.39
C ALA A 254 1.33 -18.96 9.01
N PHE A 255 0.74 -19.99 8.41
CA PHE A 255 -0.46 -20.63 8.93
C PHE A 255 -0.27 -21.21 10.34
N ASN A 256 0.90 -21.80 10.62
CA ASN A 256 1.15 -22.49 11.89
C ASN A 256 1.61 -21.54 13.01
N LEU A 257 2.38 -20.50 12.68
CA LEU A 257 3.16 -19.74 13.66
C LEU A 257 2.91 -18.23 13.66
N SER A 258 2.24 -17.65 12.65
CA SER A 258 1.99 -16.20 12.63
C SER A 258 0.95 -15.80 13.70
N ASP A 259 1.21 -14.70 14.42
CA ASP A 259 0.26 -14.06 15.34
C ASP A 259 -0.81 -13.22 14.62
N ASP A 260 -0.59 -12.89 13.34
CA ASP A 260 -1.62 -12.24 12.54
C ASP A 260 -2.67 -13.26 12.11
N THR A 261 -3.74 -13.35 12.90
CA THR A 261 -4.86 -14.26 12.64
C THR A 261 -5.58 -13.99 11.31
N GLY A 262 -5.48 -12.76 10.77
CA GLY A 262 -6.05 -12.42 9.48
C GLY A 262 -5.26 -13.05 8.34
N SER A 263 -3.97 -12.75 8.25
CA SER A 263 -3.10 -13.27 7.17
C SER A 263 -2.76 -14.75 7.33
N SER A 264 -2.67 -15.28 8.56
CA SER A 264 -2.26 -16.68 8.80
C SER A 264 -3.22 -17.68 8.18
N THR A 265 -4.53 -17.43 8.24
CA THR A 265 -5.56 -18.26 7.58
C THR A 265 -5.47 -18.22 6.05
N ASN A 266 -4.81 -17.20 5.51
CA ASN A 266 -4.47 -17.04 4.11
C ASN A 266 -3.00 -17.38 3.83
N TYR A 267 -2.37 -18.18 4.68
CA TYR A 267 -0.99 -18.64 4.51
C TYR A 267 0.00 -17.47 4.36
N GLY A 268 -0.24 -16.39 5.11
CA GLY A 268 0.57 -15.18 5.13
C GLY A 268 0.26 -14.17 4.03
N ASP A 269 -0.60 -14.49 3.05
CA ASP A 269 -0.93 -13.59 1.95
C ASP A 269 -1.67 -12.34 2.45
N LEU A 270 -1.09 -11.16 2.19
CA LEU A 270 -1.65 -9.85 2.53
C LEU A 270 -2.36 -9.19 1.34
N GLY A 271 -2.35 -9.82 0.17
CA GLY A 271 -2.96 -9.28 -1.03
C GLY A 271 -2.13 -8.16 -1.65
N ILE A 272 -2.81 -7.07 -2.01
CA ILE A 272 -2.24 -5.92 -2.71
C ILE A 272 -1.69 -4.92 -1.68
N MET A 273 -0.40 -4.61 -1.78
CA MET A 273 0.22 -3.48 -1.09
C MET A 273 0.60 -2.43 -2.12
N ASP A 274 -0.02 -1.26 -2.09
CA ASP A 274 0.26 -0.14 -2.97
C ASP A 274 0.62 1.12 -2.15
N LEU A 275 0.97 2.23 -2.82
CA LEU A 275 1.38 3.46 -2.13
C LEU A 275 0.33 3.98 -1.13
N SER A 276 -0.95 3.70 -1.35
CA SER A 276 -2.08 4.08 -0.48
C SER A 276 -2.42 3.05 0.60
N THR A 277 -1.81 1.87 0.62
CA THR A 277 -2.06 0.88 1.67
C THR A 277 -1.60 1.40 3.03
N GLU A 278 -2.49 1.35 4.03
CA GLU A 278 -2.25 1.77 5.42
C GLU A 278 -1.52 0.67 6.22
N TYR A 279 -0.24 0.47 5.93
CA TYR A 279 0.64 -0.35 6.77
C TYR A 279 1.58 0.52 7.60
N VAL A 280 2.13 -0.05 8.67
CA VAL A 280 3.16 0.63 9.48
C VAL A 280 4.34 1.05 8.58
N PRO A 281 4.91 2.25 8.78
CA PRO A 281 5.95 2.79 7.91
C PRO A 281 7.17 1.86 7.76
N GLU A 282 7.58 1.20 8.85
CA GLU A 282 8.73 0.29 8.84
C GLU A 282 8.53 -0.87 7.86
N PHE A 283 7.30 -1.37 7.75
CA PHE A 283 6.93 -2.42 6.80
C PHE A 283 6.93 -1.87 5.37
N LYS A 284 6.05 -0.89 5.08
CA LYS A 284 5.79 -0.44 3.70
C LYS A 284 7.02 0.24 3.11
N LEU A 285 7.55 1.24 3.80
CA LEU A 285 8.69 2.02 3.35
C LEU A 285 9.99 1.21 3.45
N GLY A 286 10.09 0.27 4.39
CA GLY A 286 11.19 -0.68 4.44
C GLY A 286 11.27 -1.56 3.19
N VAL A 287 10.15 -2.13 2.74
CA VAL A 287 10.08 -2.90 1.49
C VAL A 287 10.44 -2.03 0.29
N TYR A 288 9.96 -0.79 0.22
CA TYR A 288 10.31 0.15 -0.85
C TYR A 288 11.79 0.53 -0.83
N ALA A 289 12.39 0.78 0.34
CA ALA A 289 13.82 1.04 0.48
C ALA A 289 14.64 -0.17 0.01
N TYR A 290 14.23 -1.39 0.37
CA TYR A 290 14.88 -2.61 -0.11
C TYR A 290 14.91 -2.67 -1.64
N ASP A 291 13.76 -2.55 -2.30
CA ASP A 291 13.67 -2.68 -3.76
C ASP A 291 14.34 -1.51 -4.52
N ALA A 292 14.18 -0.27 -4.03
CA ALA A 292 14.64 0.92 -4.73
C ALA A 292 16.09 1.29 -4.42
N LEU A 293 16.60 1.01 -3.22
CA LEU A 293 17.91 1.48 -2.76
C LEU A 293 18.93 0.37 -2.49
N TYR A 294 18.50 -0.78 -1.96
CA TYR A 294 19.43 -1.80 -1.44
C TYR A 294 19.59 -3.02 -2.36
N SER A 295 18.55 -3.34 -3.12
CA SER A 295 18.54 -4.45 -4.07
C SER A 295 19.18 -4.04 -5.41
N SER A 296 20.09 -4.88 -5.89
CA SER A 296 20.65 -4.78 -7.25
C SER A 296 19.83 -5.53 -8.31
N ALA A 297 18.75 -6.23 -7.91
CA ALA A 297 17.92 -7.07 -8.79
C ALA A 297 17.18 -6.25 -9.87
N HIS A 298 16.74 -5.05 -9.51
CA HIS A 298 15.87 -4.21 -10.33
C HIS A 298 16.68 -3.13 -11.05
N ASN A 299 17.39 -3.47 -12.12
CA ASN A 299 18.35 -2.57 -12.76
C ASN A 299 18.12 -2.31 -14.25
N ASP A 300 17.01 -2.79 -14.81
CA ASP A 300 16.63 -2.51 -16.19
C ASP A 300 16.04 -1.09 -16.38
N ASP A 301 15.80 -0.71 -17.64
CA ASP A 301 15.30 0.61 -17.99
C ASP A 301 13.92 0.90 -17.38
N TYR A 302 13.06 -0.12 -17.27
CA TYR A 302 11.74 0.02 -16.67
C TYR A 302 11.85 0.33 -15.18
N ALA A 303 12.55 -0.52 -14.42
CA ALA A 303 12.76 -0.35 -12.99
C ALA A 303 13.41 1.01 -12.68
N ASN A 304 14.47 1.38 -13.42
CA ASN A 304 15.16 2.65 -13.21
C ASN A 304 14.26 3.87 -13.47
N SER A 305 13.28 3.76 -14.37
CA SER A 305 12.32 4.84 -14.64
C SER A 305 11.26 5.02 -13.54
N LEU A 306 11.01 3.98 -12.72
CA LEU A 306 9.92 3.99 -11.73
C LEU A 306 10.40 3.96 -10.26
N LYS A 307 11.66 3.65 -9.97
CA LYS A 307 12.20 3.66 -8.60
C LYS A 307 11.94 4.96 -7.85
N GLY A 308 11.93 6.09 -8.56
CA GLY A 308 11.61 7.40 -7.99
C GLY A 308 10.20 7.46 -7.37
N ASN A 309 9.24 6.70 -7.91
CA ASN A 309 7.85 6.69 -7.41
C ASN A 309 7.72 5.96 -6.06
N LEU A 310 8.72 5.19 -5.66
CA LEU A 310 8.76 4.48 -4.37
C LEU A 310 9.51 5.27 -3.29
N LEU A 311 10.12 6.40 -3.65
CA LEU A 311 11.01 7.19 -2.80
C LEU A 311 10.40 8.58 -2.54
N PRO A 312 10.79 9.26 -1.45
CA PRO A 312 10.33 10.61 -1.21
C PRO A 312 10.94 11.57 -2.24
N SER A 313 10.41 12.79 -2.30
CA SER A 313 10.97 13.89 -3.09
C SER A 313 12.45 14.09 -2.72
N THR A 314 13.26 14.47 -3.71
CA THR A 314 14.71 14.62 -3.53
C THR A 314 15.12 15.71 -2.54
N ASP A 315 14.22 16.64 -2.25
CA ASP A 315 14.36 17.73 -1.29
C ASP A 315 13.69 17.45 0.07
N ALA A 316 13.16 16.23 0.30
CA ALA A 316 12.68 15.82 1.61
C ALA A 316 13.87 15.75 2.60
N GLU A 317 13.92 16.71 3.53
CA GLU A 317 14.97 16.86 4.52
C GLU A 317 14.58 16.27 5.88
N THR A 318 15.57 15.69 6.56
CA THR A 318 15.39 15.17 7.94
C THR A 318 15.65 16.26 8.97
N GLU A 319 15.09 16.12 10.18
CA GLU A 319 15.31 17.07 11.29
C GLU A 319 16.78 17.13 11.74
N PHE A 320 17.56 16.09 11.43
CA PHE A 320 18.98 15.95 11.74
C PHE A 320 19.90 16.45 10.61
N GLY A 321 19.33 16.96 9.52
CA GLY A 321 20.04 17.48 8.35
C GLY A 321 20.34 16.43 7.27
N GLY A 322 20.45 16.90 6.03
CA GLY A 322 20.56 16.04 4.85
C GLY A 322 19.22 15.47 4.38
N THR A 323 19.22 14.87 3.20
CA THR A 323 18.01 14.33 2.58
C THR A 323 17.66 12.94 3.13
N VAL A 324 16.38 12.58 3.12
CA VAL A 324 15.93 11.23 3.54
C VAL A 324 16.66 10.14 2.75
N ILE A 325 16.78 10.29 1.42
CA ILE A 325 17.41 9.30 0.54
C ILE A 325 18.89 9.09 0.92
N ASP A 326 19.63 10.17 1.21
CA ASP A 326 21.03 10.06 1.60
C ASP A 326 21.18 9.32 2.94
N GLN A 327 20.26 9.53 3.88
CA GLN A 327 20.28 8.84 5.17
C GLN A 327 20.06 7.33 5.01
N PHE A 328 19.07 6.91 4.22
CA PHE A 328 18.84 5.50 3.91
C PHE A 328 20.04 4.88 3.18
N LYS A 329 20.59 5.54 2.16
CA LYS A 329 21.79 5.06 1.45
C LYS A 329 22.99 4.90 2.37
N LYS A 330 23.23 5.85 3.27
CA LYS A 330 24.32 5.80 4.25
C LYS A 330 24.13 4.65 5.24
N ARG A 331 22.89 4.44 5.68
CA ARG A 331 22.53 3.38 6.64
C ARG A 331 22.63 1.98 6.03
N GLY A 332 22.30 1.85 4.74
CA GLY A 332 22.25 0.55 4.06
C GLY A 332 21.10 -0.33 4.54
N ILE A 333 21.20 -1.64 4.30
CA ILE A 333 20.26 -2.63 4.82
C ILE A 333 20.72 -3.16 6.18
N GLY A 334 19.78 -3.50 7.07
CA GLY A 334 20.09 -4.14 8.34
C GLY A 334 20.47 -5.62 8.18
N TYR A 335 21.13 -6.18 9.19
CA TYR A 335 21.46 -7.61 9.25
C TYR A 335 20.96 -8.23 10.56
N ILE A 336 20.43 -9.44 10.45
CA ILE A 336 20.09 -10.29 11.60
C ILE A 336 20.88 -11.60 11.48
N PRO A 337 21.81 -11.89 12.40
CA PRO A 337 22.48 -13.18 12.43
C PRO A 337 21.49 -14.28 12.74
N TYR A 338 21.45 -15.32 11.91
CA TYR A 338 20.71 -16.54 12.20
C TYR A 338 21.13 -17.13 13.56
N GLY A 339 22.42 -17.05 13.90
CA GLY A 339 22.94 -17.45 15.20
C GLY A 339 22.34 -16.68 16.39
N ALA A 340 21.97 -15.41 16.21
CA ALA A 340 21.28 -14.65 17.26
C ALA A 340 19.90 -15.26 17.53
N ALA A 341 19.16 -15.68 16.49
CA ALA A 341 17.90 -16.38 16.65
C ALA A 341 18.07 -17.74 17.34
N VAL A 342 19.11 -18.50 16.95
CA VAL A 342 19.46 -19.78 17.60
C VAL A 342 19.76 -19.58 19.09
N ALA A 343 20.60 -18.61 19.45
CA ALA A 343 20.92 -18.29 20.84
C ALA A 343 19.67 -17.88 21.64
N LEU A 344 18.82 -17.04 21.04
CA LEU A 344 17.59 -16.54 21.66
C LEU A 344 16.60 -17.67 22.03
N GLY A 345 16.61 -18.77 21.28
CA GLY A 345 15.79 -19.95 21.53
C GLY A 345 16.41 -20.99 22.47
N ASP A 346 17.67 -20.82 22.89
CA ASP A 346 18.33 -21.78 23.76
C ASP A 346 17.72 -21.73 25.17
N PRO A 347 17.39 -22.88 25.80
CA PRO A 347 16.85 -22.93 27.17
C PRO A 347 17.74 -22.25 28.21
N SER A 348 19.05 -22.18 27.97
CA SER A 348 20.02 -21.56 28.88
C SER A 348 20.07 -20.04 28.76
N ILE A 349 19.52 -19.48 27.68
CA ILE A 349 19.39 -18.02 27.45
C ILE A 349 17.98 -17.55 27.77
N SER A 350 16.98 -18.37 27.41
CA SER A 350 15.57 -18.12 27.70
C SER A 350 15.19 -18.41 29.17
N TYR A 351 16.04 -19.15 29.89
CA TYR A 351 15.99 -19.64 31.28
C TYR A 351 14.70 -20.36 31.73
N ILE A 352 14.93 -21.42 32.51
CA ILE A 352 13.90 -22.19 33.23
C ILE A 352 13.47 -21.43 34.49
N GLN A 353 12.17 -21.49 34.73
CA GLN A 353 11.32 -20.57 35.48
C GLN A 353 11.30 -20.83 37.00
N ASN A 354 11.21 -19.77 37.82
CA ASN A 354 10.41 -19.82 39.05
C ASN A 354 8.91 -19.69 38.70
N GLU A 355 7.97 -19.86 39.65
CA GLU A 355 6.51 -19.87 39.37
C GLU A 355 5.98 -18.60 38.65
N ASN A 356 6.76 -17.51 38.60
CA ASN A 356 6.42 -16.25 37.93
C ASN A 356 7.06 -16.10 36.53
N GLY A 357 7.86 -17.07 36.07
CA GLY A 357 8.46 -17.06 34.73
C GLY A 357 9.87 -16.47 34.62
N GLU A 358 10.55 -16.18 35.73
CA GLU A 358 11.87 -15.52 35.75
C GLU A 358 13.05 -16.48 35.92
N PRO A 359 14.29 -16.08 35.53
CA PRO A 359 15.50 -16.88 35.74
C PRO A 359 15.75 -17.15 37.24
N ASP A 360 15.75 -18.41 37.66
CA ASP A 360 16.13 -18.78 39.03
C ASP A 360 17.62 -19.14 39.11
N LEU A 361 18.46 -18.12 39.26
CA LEU A 361 19.90 -18.29 39.50
C LEU A 361 20.22 -18.61 40.98
N GLY A 362 19.23 -18.49 41.88
CA GLY A 362 19.44 -18.52 43.33
C GLY A 362 20.15 -17.27 43.90
N TYR A 363 20.39 -16.24 43.09
CA TYR A 363 20.92 -14.92 43.47
C TYR A 363 20.40 -13.84 42.51
N GLU A 364 20.48 -12.58 42.94
CA GLU A 364 20.02 -11.43 42.15
C GLU A 364 21.20 -10.82 41.38
N VAL A 365 20.96 -10.48 40.10
CA VAL A 365 21.88 -9.71 39.25
C VAL A 365 21.15 -8.40 38.91
N ASN A 366 21.78 -7.25 39.15
CA ASN A 366 21.23 -5.92 38.86
C ASN A 366 19.78 -5.74 39.34
N ASP A 367 19.53 -6.04 40.62
CA ASP A 367 18.20 -5.98 41.26
C ASP A 367 17.09 -6.76 40.51
N ASN A 368 17.47 -7.82 39.78
CA ASN A 368 16.59 -8.60 38.90
C ASN A 368 15.94 -7.76 37.78
N SER A 369 16.61 -6.72 37.31
CA SER A 369 16.13 -5.92 36.18
C SER A 369 15.98 -6.80 34.93
N ALA A 370 14.75 -6.89 34.41
CA ALA A 370 14.45 -7.75 33.28
C ALA A 370 15.23 -7.39 32.01
N THR A 371 15.60 -6.12 31.84
CA THR A 371 16.43 -5.64 30.72
C THR A 371 17.77 -6.38 30.61
N TYR A 372 18.33 -6.81 31.75
CA TYR A 372 19.62 -7.51 31.81
C TYR A 372 19.50 -9.02 31.58
N TYR A 373 18.29 -9.56 31.43
CA TYR A 373 18.17 -10.97 31.07
C TYR A 373 18.79 -11.22 29.69
N PRO A 374 19.61 -12.28 29.52
CA PRO A 374 20.27 -12.58 28.26
C PRO A 374 19.36 -12.53 27.03
N ARG A 375 18.12 -13.05 27.13
CA ARG A 375 17.13 -12.95 26.04
C ARG A 375 16.84 -11.50 25.61
N ASN A 376 16.73 -10.57 26.56
CA ASN A 376 16.40 -9.17 26.31
C ASN A 376 17.61 -8.40 25.79
N ILE A 377 18.82 -8.72 26.25
CA ILE A 377 20.07 -8.17 25.70
C ILE A 377 20.20 -8.56 24.22
N LEU A 378 20.04 -9.85 23.90
CA LEU A 378 20.11 -10.32 22.51
C LEU A 378 18.99 -9.76 21.64
N PHE A 379 17.75 -9.72 22.16
CA PHE A 379 16.61 -9.12 21.47
C PHE A 379 16.88 -7.66 21.13
N ASN A 380 17.30 -6.85 22.11
CA ASN A 380 17.56 -5.44 21.87
C ASN A 380 18.70 -5.25 20.86
N LYS A 381 19.80 -6.01 20.96
CA LYS A 381 20.93 -5.87 20.01
C LYS A 381 20.53 -6.22 18.57
N TYR A 382 19.86 -7.34 18.35
CA TYR A 382 19.69 -7.91 17.00
C TYR A 382 18.30 -7.75 16.39
N PHE A 383 17.26 -7.66 17.20
CA PHE A 383 15.87 -7.78 16.75
C PHE A 383 15.03 -6.52 17.00
N ASN A 384 15.46 -5.66 17.92
CA ASN A 384 14.80 -4.39 18.23
C ASN A 384 15.35 -3.21 17.40
N ASN A 385 15.87 -3.50 16.20
CA ASN A 385 16.21 -2.49 15.20
C ASN A 385 15.04 -2.39 14.21
N HIS A 386 14.48 -1.19 14.07
CA HIS A 386 13.32 -0.93 13.22
C HIS A 386 13.64 -0.71 11.74
N GLN A 387 14.91 -0.78 11.38
CA GLN A 387 15.33 -0.80 9.99
C GLN A 387 14.96 -2.13 9.32
N ILE A 388 14.56 -2.09 8.05
CA ILE A 388 14.44 -3.30 7.23
C ILE A 388 15.77 -4.04 7.16
N ALA A 389 15.73 -5.35 7.41
CA ALA A 389 16.91 -6.19 7.52
C ALA A 389 16.76 -7.49 6.74
N VAL A 390 17.89 -8.15 6.50
CA VAL A 390 17.95 -9.52 5.98
C VAL A 390 18.60 -10.44 7.02
N VAL A 391 18.13 -11.70 7.06
CA VAL A 391 18.73 -12.71 7.93
C VAL A 391 19.93 -13.33 7.22
N VAL A 392 21.07 -13.43 7.91
CA VAL A 392 22.34 -13.92 7.37
C VAL A 392 22.83 -15.17 8.12
N PRO A 393 23.57 -16.09 7.46
CA PRO A 393 24.00 -17.37 8.05
C PRO A 393 25.23 -17.21 8.95
N THR A 394 25.21 -16.20 9.82
CA THR A 394 26.31 -15.87 10.71
C THR A 394 25.98 -16.24 12.15
N ARG A 395 27.01 -16.55 12.93
CA ARG A 395 26.96 -16.74 14.38
C ARG A 395 27.41 -15.50 15.14
N VAL A 396 26.98 -15.42 16.39
CA VAL A 396 27.33 -14.38 17.37
C VAL A 396 28.15 -14.99 18.50
N GLU A 397 28.82 -14.17 19.32
CA GLU A 397 29.70 -14.66 20.40
C GLU A 397 28.94 -15.54 21.41
N THR A 398 27.66 -15.25 21.64
CA THR A 398 26.80 -16.08 22.50
C THR A 398 26.69 -17.53 21.99
N ASN A 399 26.73 -17.77 20.68
CA ASN A 399 26.74 -19.15 20.15
C ASN A 399 28.03 -19.89 20.53
N ASP A 400 29.18 -19.22 20.48
CA ASP A 400 30.47 -19.83 20.85
C ASP A 400 30.51 -20.17 22.35
N PHE A 401 29.95 -19.30 23.19
CA PHE A 401 29.76 -19.56 24.62
C PHE A 401 28.88 -20.78 24.87
N LEU A 402 27.69 -20.85 24.24
CA LEU A 402 26.76 -21.98 24.41
C LEU A 402 27.34 -23.32 23.95
N GLU A 403 28.18 -23.29 22.92
CA GLU A 403 28.86 -24.49 22.39
C GLU A 403 30.18 -24.81 23.11
N GLY A 404 30.63 -23.96 24.04
CA GLY A 404 31.91 -24.11 24.74
C GLY A 404 33.13 -24.01 23.82
N LYS A 405 33.02 -23.27 22.71
CA LYS A 405 34.10 -23.07 21.74
C LYS A 405 35.08 -21.97 22.20
N GLY A 406 36.35 -22.11 21.80
CA GLY A 406 37.28 -20.97 21.76
C GLY A 406 37.73 -20.35 23.08
N GLY A 407 37.62 -21.03 24.23
CA GLY A 407 38.09 -20.48 25.51
C GLY A 407 37.25 -19.34 26.08
N VAL A 408 36.07 -19.07 25.49
CA VAL A 408 35.09 -18.11 25.98
C VAL A 408 34.31 -18.74 27.13
N THR A 409 34.44 -18.19 28.33
CA THR A 409 33.65 -18.60 29.51
C THR A 409 33.01 -17.39 30.17
N ALA A 410 31.91 -17.59 30.89
CA ALA A 410 31.21 -16.51 31.60
C ALA A 410 32.13 -15.70 32.54
N ASP A 411 33.10 -16.35 33.18
CA ASP A 411 34.03 -15.69 34.12
C ASP A 411 35.23 -15.00 33.45
N SER A 412 35.48 -15.25 32.15
CA SER A 412 36.65 -14.73 31.43
C SER A 412 36.34 -13.75 30.30
N VAL A 413 35.06 -13.59 29.95
CA VAL A 413 34.63 -12.63 28.94
C VAL A 413 34.79 -11.20 29.48
N ALA A 414 35.31 -10.31 28.64
CA ALA A 414 35.54 -8.90 28.95
C ALA A 414 34.98 -8.03 27.83
N TYR A 415 34.50 -6.85 28.19
CA TYR A 415 33.96 -5.88 27.24
C TYR A 415 35.04 -5.40 26.27
N ASP A 416 34.74 -5.50 24.97
CA ASP A 416 35.62 -5.10 23.88
C ASP A 416 34.83 -4.21 22.90
N PHE A 417 34.98 -2.88 23.07
CA PHE A 417 34.25 -1.88 22.28
C PHE A 417 34.44 -2.10 20.77
N GLU A 418 35.67 -2.36 20.32
CA GLU A 418 35.99 -2.54 18.90
C GLU A 418 35.33 -3.78 18.28
N LYS A 419 34.92 -4.77 19.09
CA LYS A 419 34.19 -5.95 18.61
C LYS A 419 32.67 -5.80 18.67
N GLU A 420 32.19 -4.99 19.59
CA GLU A 420 30.76 -4.80 19.82
C GLU A 420 30.17 -3.67 18.98
N THR A 421 31.01 -2.83 18.36
CA THR A 421 30.57 -1.69 17.54
C THR A 421 31.17 -1.64 16.15
N ASP A 422 30.41 -1.06 15.22
CA ASP A 422 30.89 -0.62 13.91
C ASP A 422 31.79 0.63 14.01
N GLU A 423 32.32 1.09 12.87
CA GLU A 423 33.17 2.29 12.78
C GLU A 423 32.48 3.60 13.21
N ASN A 424 31.15 3.60 13.36
CA ASN A 424 30.34 4.74 13.76
C ASN A 424 29.89 4.65 15.23
N GLY A 425 30.31 3.61 15.96
CA GLY A 425 29.93 3.34 17.35
C GLY A 425 28.51 2.78 17.50
N ASN A 426 27.88 2.32 16.41
CA ASN A 426 26.62 1.58 16.46
C ASN A 426 26.90 0.10 16.75
N PRO A 427 25.92 -0.68 17.22
CA PRO A 427 26.13 -2.09 17.52
C PRO A 427 26.55 -2.90 16.28
N GLU A 428 27.59 -3.72 16.41
CA GLU A 428 27.98 -4.70 15.40
C GLU A 428 26.96 -5.84 15.39
N VAL A 429 26.23 -5.99 14.28
CA VAL A 429 25.10 -6.91 14.13
C VAL A 429 25.28 -7.94 13.03
N LYS A 430 26.35 -7.91 12.25
CA LYS A 430 26.51 -8.83 11.10
C LYS A 430 26.96 -10.22 11.54
N GLY A 431 27.74 -10.33 12.62
CA GLY A 431 28.29 -11.60 13.10
C GLY A 431 29.34 -12.22 12.17
N THR A 432 29.74 -13.47 12.44
CA THR A 432 30.74 -14.21 11.63
C THR A 432 30.11 -15.39 10.91
N LEU A 433 30.45 -15.60 9.63
CA LEU A 433 29.90 -16.71 8.82
C LEU A 433 30.04 -18.08 9.52
N ASP A 434 28.94 -18.83 9.56
CA ASP A 434 28.91 -20.22 10.01
C ASP A 434 28.58 -21.16 8.83
N GLU A 435 29.51 -22.05 8.52
CA GLU A 435 29.41 -22.99 7.41
C GLU A 435 28.29 -24.03 7.56
N TYR A 436 27.81 -24.30 8.78
CA TYR A 436 26.67 -25.17 9.01
C TYR A 436 25.36 -24.42 8.81
N TYR A 437 25.28 -23.16 9.25
CA TYR A 437 24.13 -22.30 8.99
C TYR A 437 23.96 -22.05 7.49
N ALA A 438 25.05 -21.74 6.78
CA ALA A 438 25.04 -21.50 5.33
C ALA A 438 24.60 -22.72 4.50
N ARG A 439 24.63 -23.93 5.07
CA ARG A 439 24.15 -25.17 4.43
C ARG A 439 22.67 -25.44 4.63
N LEU A 440 22.00 -24.69 5.49
CA LEU A 440 20.56 -24.87 5.69
C LEU A 440 19.81 -24.48 4.40
N PRO A 441 18.70 -25.16 4.06
CA PRO A 441 17.98 -24.92 2.81
C PRO A 441 17.52 -23.46 2.61
N GLY A 442 17.30 -22.70 3.69
CA GLY A 442 16.96 -21.28 3.62
C GLY A 442 18.08 -20.40 3.08
N PHE A 443 19.33 -20.85 3.06
CA PHE A 443 20.48 -20.09 2.55
C PHE A 443 21.04 -20.68 1.25
N SER A 444 20.32 -21.60 0.60
CA SER A 444 20.83 -22.32 -0.58
C SER A 444 20.64 -21.58 -1.91
N TYR A 445 19.71 -20.62 -1.98
CA TYR A 445 19.48 -19.83 -3.18
C TYR A 445 20.57 -18.79 -3.35
N ASP A 446 21.10 -18.66 -4.56
CA ASP A 446 22.07 -17.62 -4.90
C ASP A 446 21.40 -16.24 -4.79
N THR A 447 21.97 -15.37 -3.96
CA THR A 447 21.48 -13.99 -3.76
C THR A 447 22.58 -12.97 -4.05
N SER A 448 23.66 -13.39 -4.73
CA SER A 448 24.80 -12.52 -5.06
C SER A 448 24.47 -11.47 -6.12
N ASP A 449 23.41 -11.66 -6.90
CA ASP A 449 22.84 -10.66 -7.81
C ASP A 449 22.10 -9.54 -7.06
N VAL A 450 21.60 -9.82 -5.85
CA VAL A 450 20.96 -8.82 -4.98
C VAL A 450 21.97 -8.16 -4.04
N PHE A 451 22.84 -8.98 -3.41
CA PHE A 451 23.83 -8.57 -2.41
C PHE A 451 25.25 -9.01 -2.80
N PRO A 452 25.86 -8.42 -3.83
CA PRO A 452 27.14 -8.88 -4.39
C PRO A 452 28.31 -8.82 -3.39
N ASP A 453 28.28 -7.86 -2.47
CA ASP A 453 29.38 -7.61 -1.52
C ASP A 453 29.28 -8.46 -0.24
N LEU A 454 28.23 -9.28 -0.08
CA LEU A 454 28.03 -10.04 1.15
C LEU A 454 28.93 -11.28 1.24
N GLY A 455 29.23 -11.91 0.10
CA GLY A 455 30.09 -13.10 0.00
C GLY A 455 29.43 -14.42 0.45
N TYR A 456 28.17 -14.39 0.85
CA TYR A 456 27.33 -15.53 1.19
C TYR A 456 25.85 -15.17 1.02
N ASN A 457 24.98 -16.18 0.99
CA ASN A 457 23.56 -15.96 0.73
C ASN A 457 22.79 -15.48 1.96
N VAL A 458 21.74 -14.70 1.73
CA VAL A 458 20.74 -14.34 2.76
C VAL A 458 19.63 -15.38 2.83
N LEU A 459 18.79 -15.29 3.86
CA LEU A 459 17.66 -16.20 4.06
C LEU A 459 16.59 -15.98 2.98
N THR A 460 16.17 -17.07 2.35
CA THR A 460 15.09 -17.11 1.36
C THR A 460 14.04 -18.15 1.71
N ASN A 461 12.84 -17.99 1.18
CA ASN A 461 11.81 -19.02 1.24
C ASN A 461 12.09 -20.19 0.27
N GLU A 462 11.14 -21.12 0.16
CA GLU A 462 11.22 -22.29 -0.72
C GLU A 462 11.15 -21.98 -2.22
N LYS A 463 10.92 -20.72 -2.60
CA LYS A 463 10.85 -20.22 -3.99
C LYS A 463 12.02 -19.28 -4.32
N GLY A 464 13.00 -19.17 -3.42
CA GLY A 464 14.15 -18.28 -3.59
C GLY A 464 13.87 -16.80 -3.35
N GLN A 465 12.70 -16.43 -2.85
CA GLN A 465 12.39 -15.04 -2.50
C GLN A 465 13.07 -14.69 -1.18
N ILE A 466 13.77 -13.56 -1.15
CA ILE A 466 14.45 -13.05 0.05
C ILE A 466 13.42 -12.77 1.13
N ILE A 467 13.72 -13.26 2.34
CA ILE A 467 12.92 -12.96 3.53
C ILE A 467 13.49 -11.70 4.17
N LEU A 468 12.73 -10.62 4.06
CA LEU A 468 12.98 -9.38 4.77
C LEU A 468 12.45 -9.50 6.19
N ALA A 469 13.11 -8.86 7.15
CA ALA A 469 12.68 -8.81 8.54
C ALA A 469 12.64 -7.35 9.01
N VAL A 470 11.58 -6.97 9.71
CA VAL A 470 11.48 -5.62 10.30
C VAL A 470 10.70 -5.63 11.60
N ARG A 471 11.25 -4.92 12.58
CA ARG A 471 10.57 -4.62 13.84
C ARG A 471 9.57 -3.49 13.62
N ALA A 472 8.29 -3.77 13.81
CA ALA A 472 7.25 -2.76 13.91
C ALA A 472 6.96 -2.49 15.38
N GLY A 473 7.06 -1.23 15.80
CA GLY A 473 6.80 -0.87 17.20
C GLY A 473 6.59 0.61 17.47
N THR A 474 6.42 1.40 16.41
CA THR A 474 6.09 2.83 16.47
C THR A 474 4.61 3.10 16.73
N SER A 475 3.75 2.09 16.54
CA SER A 475 2.31 2.13 16.85
C SER A 475 1.96 1.39 18.16
N ASP A 476 0.66 1.23 18.43
CA ASP A 476 0.12 0.42 19.53
C ASP A 476 0.40 -1.09 19.38
N TYR A 477 0.96 -1.50 18.25
CA TYR A 477 1.33 -2.86 17.91
C TYR A 477 2.84 -3.10 18.04
N GLN A 478 3.24 -4.28 18.52
CA GLN A 478 4.64 -4.62 18.75
C GLN A 478 4.98 -6.02 18.21
N GLY A 479 5.56 -6.14 17.01
CA GLY A 479 6.22 -7.40 16.66
C GLY A 479 7.30 -7.29 15.60
N ILE A 480 7.72 -8.45 15.10
CA ILE A 480 8.60 -8.57 13.92
C ILE A 480 7.80 -9.19 12.79
N HIS A 481 7.86 -8.53 11.65
CA HIS A 481 7.33 -9.03 10.39
C HIS A 481 8.47 -9.70 9.61
N PHE A 482 8.24 -10.93 9.16
CA PHE A 482 9.02 -11.56 8.11
C PHE A 482 8.23 -11.44 6.81
N ILE A 483 8.80 -10.82 5.80
CA ILE A 483 8.10 -10.39 4.59
C ILE A 483 8.75 -11.03 3.38
N VAL A 484 7.94 -11.54 2.47
CA VAL A 484 8.37 -11.92 1.12
C VAL A 484 7.59 -11.11 0.09
N VAL A 485 8.30 -10.64 -0.93
CA VAL A 485 7.69 -9.98 -2.10
C VAL A 485 7.33 -11.06 -3.12
N ASP A 486 6.04 -11.36 -3.23
CA ASP A 486 5.50 -12.29 -4.20
C ASP A 486 5.55 -11.75 -5.64
N ARG A 487 5.34 -10.44 -5.78
CA ARG A 487 5.49 -9.71 -7.04
C ARG A 487 5.89 -8.27 -6.76
N SER A 488 7.06 -7.86 -7.25
CA SER A 488 7.48 -6.46 -7.22
C SER A 488 6.80 -5.67 -8.35
N ALA A 489 6.50 -4.41 -8.07
CA ALA A 489 6.04 -3.45 -9.08
C ALA A 489 7.17 -2.96 -10.01
N LEU A 490 8.44 -3.24 -9.69
CA LEU A 490 9.60 -2.84 -10.51
C LEU A 490 9.95 -3.87 -11.60
N ASP A 491 9.41 -5.07 -11.53
CA ASP A 491 9.66 -6.13 -12.50
C ASP A 491 8.57 -6.11 -13.58
N GLU A 492 8.77 -5.45 -14.72
CA GLU A 492 7.72 -5.37 -15.75
C GLU A 492 7.30 -6.75 -16.26
N TYR A 493 8.28 -7.62 -16.51
CA TYR A 493 8.09 -8.96 -17.04
C TYR A 493 8.78 -10.00 -16.18
N VAL A 494 8.12 -11.13 -15.97
CA VAL A 494 8.68 -12.26 -15.23
C VAL A 494 8.40 -13.59 -15.92
N VAL A 495 9.27 -14.57 -15.67
CA VAL A 495 8.99 -15.99 -15.91
C VAL A 495 8.54 -16.63 -14.60
N ASN A 496 7.53 -17.50 -14.70
CA ASN A 496 7.03 -18.30 -13.58
C ASN A 496 7.43 -19.76 -13.82
N ASP A 497 8.41 -20.22 -13.07
CA ASP A 497 8.92 -21.59 -13.16
C ASP A 497 7.94 -22.60 -12.53
N ASP A 498 8.06 -23.87 -12.91
CA ASP A 498 7.20 -24.96 -12.42
C ASP A 498 7.32 -25.18 -10.89
N ASP A 499 8.45 -24.78 -10.29
CA ASP A 499 8.68 -24.83 -8.85
C ASP A 499 8.10 -23.62 -8.08
N GLY A 500 7.46 -22.69 -8.80
CA GLY A 500 6.87 -21.47 -8.25
C GLY A 500 7.85 -20.31 -8.10
N THR A 501 9.10 -20.46 -8.53
CA THR A 501 10.08 -19.36 -8.59
C THR A 501 9.64 -18.33 -9.62
N ILE A 502 9.82 -17.05 -9.28
CA ILE A 502 9.54 -15.91 -10.15
C ILE A 502 10.86 -15.19 -10.41
N LYS A 503 11.18 -14.94 -11.69
CA LYS A 503 12.42 -14.25 -12.09
C LYS A 503 12.11 -13.14 -13.10
N ALA A 504 12.70 -11.97 -12.88
CA ALA A 504 12.66 -10.87 -13.84
C ALA A 504 13.26 -11.30 -15.19
N ILE A 505 12.64 -10.87 -16.28
CA ILE A 505 13.10 -11.12 -17.65
C ILE A 505 13.01 -9.84 -18.49
N THR A 506 13.77 -9.80 -19.58
CA THR A 506 13.72 -8.66 -20.52
C THR A 506 12.43 -8.68 -21.36
N GLU A 507 12.07 -7.51 -21.90
CA GLU A 507 10.96 -7.40 -22.87
C GLU A 507 11.17 -8.30 -24.10
N GLU A 508 12.41 -8.43 -24.59
CA GLU A 508 12.75 -9.32 -25.72
C GLU A 508 12.38 -10.78 -25.40
N THR A 509 12.77 -11.23 -24.20
CA THR A 509 12.44 -12.57 -23.70
C THR A 509 10.94 -12.76 -23.55
N TYR A 510 10.24 -11.79 -22.94
CA TYR A 510 8.78 -11.83 -22.82
C TYR A 510 8.10 -11.94 -24.19
N ASN A 511 8.48 -11.09 -25.15
CA ASN A 511 7.88 -11.09 -26.47
C ASN A 511 8.13 -12.40 -27.24
N ALA A 512 9.28 -13.05 -27.03
CA ALA A 512 9.58 -14.35 -27.60
C ALA A 512 8.74 -15.49 -26.99
N GLN A 513 8.35 -15.38 -25.72
CA GLN A 513 7.79 -16.48 -24.93
C GLN A 513 6.30 -16.33 -24.56
N LYS A 514 5.72 -15.13 -24.60
CA LYS A 514 4.37 -14.81 -24.06
C LYS A 514 3.22 -15.65 -24.61
N GLY A 515 3.39 -16.26 -25.78
CA GLY A 515 2.40 -17.13 -26.41
C GLY A 515 2.60 -18.63 -26.14
N THR A 516 3.74 -19.05 -25.61
CA THR A 516 4.13 -20.47 -25.51
C THR A 516 4.59 -20.90 -24.12
N GLU A 517 4.93 -19.96 -23.25
CA GLU A 517 5.42 -20.23 -21.90
C GLU A 517 4.70 -19.38 -20.85
N ASN A 518 4.87 -19.75 -19.58
CA ASN A 518 4.25 -19.07 -18.44
C ASN A 518 5.02 -17.80 -18.03
N VAL A 519 5.14 -16.87 -18.98
CA VAL A 519 5.71 -15.53 -18.74
C VAL A 519 4.59 -14.50 -18.62
N THR A 520 4.72 -13.58 -17.66
CA THR A 520 3.70 -12.59 -17.34
C THR A 520 4.30 -11.18 -17.32
N SER A 521 3.59 -10.22 -17.92
CA SER A 521 3.81 -8.80 -17.62
C SER A 521 3.13 -8.42 -16.30
N LEU A 522 3.37 -7.22 -15.78
CA LEU A 522 2.59 -6.66 -14.67
C LEU A 522 1.09 -6.59 -14.99
N SER A 523 0.75 -6.19 -16.22
CA SER A 523 -0.62 -6.19 -16.73
C SER A 523 -1.24 -7.60 -16.78
N ASP A 524 -0.47 -8.63 -17.13
CA ASP A 524 -0.93 -10.02 -17.05
C ASP A 524 -1.15 -10.44 -15.58
N TYR A 525 -0.24 -10.06 -14.68
CA TYR A 525 -0.29 -10.46 -13.27
C TYR A 525 -1.46 -9.84 -12.51
N TRP A 526 -1.77 -8.57 -12.79
CA TRP A 526 -2.90 -7.84 -12.20
C TRP A 526 -4.13 -7.93 -13.12
N ALA A 527 -4.47 -9.15 -13.54
CA ALA A 527 -5.64 -9.43 -14.36
C ALA A 527 -6.95 -9.17 -13.59
N MET A 528 -7.98 -8.72 -14.30
CA MET A 528 -9.32 -8.43 -13.76
C MET A 528 -10.38 -9.41 -14.28
N LEU A 529 -9.97 -10.63 -14.65
CA LEU A 529 -10.83 -11.71 -15.10
C LEU A 529 -10.57 -12.98 -14.29
N GLU A 530 -11.54 -13.90 -14.30
CA GLU A 530 -11.37 -15.21 -13.67
C GLU A 530 -10.62 -16.19 -14.60
N PRO A 531 -9.84 -17.14 -14.07
CA PRO A 531 -9.07 -18.10 -14.88
C PRO A 531 -9.92 -19.03 -15.76
N ASN A 532 -11.23 -19.14 -15.49
CA ASN A 532 -12.17 -19.88 -16.33
C ASN A 532 -12.49 -19.16 -17.66
N ARG A 533 -12.11 -17.88 -17.82
CA ARG A 533 -12.28 -17.07 -19.03
C ARG A 533 -11.13 -17.26 -20.03
N ILE A 534 -10.58 -18.46 -20.17
CA ILE A 534 -9.60 -18.77 -21.23
C ILE A 534 -10.30 -19.23 -22.52
N PRO A 535 -9.73 -18.95 -23.71
CA PRO A 535 -10.37 -19.31 -24.97
C PRO A 535 -10.33 -20.83 -25.20
N SER A 536 -11.45 -21.40 -25.65
CA SER A 536 -11.52 -22.82 -26.05
C SER A 536 -10.74 -23.11 -27.34
N ASN A 537 -10.56 -22.09 -28.19
CA ASN A 537 -9.71 -22.14 -29.38
C ASN A 537 -8.81 -20.89 -29.40
N PRO A 538 -7.52 -21.02 -29.05
CA PRO A 538 -6.57 -19.90 -29.07
C PRO A 538 -6.49 -19.16 -30.41
N ASN A 539 -6.73 -19.86 -31.52
CA ASN A 539 -6.66 -19.27 -32.88
C ASN A 539 -7.88 -18.38 -33.22
N ALA A 540 -8.91 -18.35 -32.37
CA ALA A 540 -10.09 -17.49 -32.55
C ALA A 540 -9.99 -16.17 -31.79
N VAL A 541 -8.92 -15.96 -31.01
CA VAL A 541 -8.67 -14.71 -30.31
C VAL A 541 -8.09 -13.70 -31.29
N THR A 542 -8.70 -12.52 -31.31
CA THR A 542 -8.26 -11.35 -32.08
C THR A 542 -7.95 -10.21 -31.13
N GLU A 543 -7.31 -9.16 -31.61
CA GLU A 543 -7.07 -7.95 -30.82
C GLU A 543 -8.38 -7.39 -30.25
N GLU A 544 -9.44 -7.34 -31.07
CA GLU A 544 -10.78 -6.83 -30.70
C GLU A 544 -11.45 -7.58 -29.55
N ASN A 545 -11.20 -8.89 -29.40
CA ASN A 545 -11.85 -9.70 -28.36
C ASN A 545 -10.91 -10.16 -27.24
N SER A 546 -9.62 -9.84 -27.34
CA SER A 546 -8.59 -10.25 -26.39
C SER A 546 -8.91 -9.84 -24.95
N ALA A 547 -9.49 -8.65 -24.74
CA ALA A 547 -9.91 -8.15 -23.43
C ALA A 547 -11.02 -8.97 -22.75
N SER A 548 -11.67 -9.89 -23.46
CA SER A 548 -12.67 -10.80 -22.89
C SER A 548 -12.06 -12.06 -22.28
N TYR A 549 -10.75 -12.28 -22.46
CA TYR A 549 -10.06 -13.48 -22.02
C TYR A 549 -9.04 -13.19 -20.94
N TYR A 550 -8.96 -14.13 -20.00
CA TYR A 550 -7.93 -14.16 -18.98
C TYR A 550 -6.55 -14.41 -19.61
N PRO A 551 -5.45 -13.84 -19.08
CA PRO A 551 -4.11 -14.06 -19.61
C PRO A 551 -3.75 -15.54 -19.75
N TYR A 552 -3.31 -15.95 -20.95
CA TYR A 552 -3.06 -17.34 -21.28
C TYR A 552 -1.83 -17.51 -22.19
N TYR A 553 -1.28 -18.71 -22.21
CA TYR A 553 -0.30 -19.18 -23.19
C TYR A 553 -0.78 -20.48 -23.83
N VAL A 554 -0.17 -20.90 -24.94
CA VAL A 554 -0.57 -22.10 -25.68
C VAL A 554 0.39 -23.24 -25.39
N GLN A 555 -0.14 -24.31 -24.81
CA GLN A 555 0.58 -25.56 -24.56
C GLN A 555 -0.20 -26.71 -25.18
N ASP A 556 0.46 -27.56 -25.98
CA ASP A 556 -0.15 -28.69 -26.68
C ASP A 556 -1.42 -28.32 -27.49
N GLY A 557 -1.41 -27.12 -28.08
CA GLY A 557 -2.52 -26.59 -28.88
C GLY A 557 -3.73 -26.12 -28.06
N LYS A 558 -3.62 -26.01 -26.73
CA LYS A 558 -4.68 -25.56 -25.83
C LYS A 558 -4.26 -24.29 -25.09
N ALA A 559 -5.22 -23.42 -24.78
CA ALA A 559 -4.98 -22.31 -23.86
C ALA A 559 -4.77 -22.84 -22.45
N VAL A 560 -3.73 -22.35 -21.78
CA VAL A 560 -3.44 -22.57 -20.37
C VAL A 560 -3.32 -21.21 -19.70
N ALA A 561 -3.96 -21.06 -18.54
CA ALA A 561 -3.94 -19.83 -17.77
C ALA A 561 -2.50 -19.51 -17.31
N LYS A 562 -2.06 -18.26 -17.48
CA LYS A 562 -0.81 -17.76 -16.91
C LYS A 562 -0.92 -17.60 -15.39
N SER A 563 0.20 -17.64 -14.68
CA SER A 563 0.27 -17.31 -13.25
C SER A 563 0.00 -15.83 -12.99
N THR A 564 -1.00 -15.51 -12.18
CA THR A 564 -1.38 -14.12 -11.84
C THR A 564 -1.75 -14.00 -10.36
N PHE A 565 -2.06 -12.80 -9.90
CA PHE A 565 -2.65 -12.60 -8.58
C PHE A 565 -3.95 -13.41 -8.40
N VAL A 566 -4.82 -13.45 -9.41
CA VAL A 566 -6.17 -14.01 -9.29
C VAL A 566 -6.14 -15.53 -9.14
N ASN A 567 -5.22 -16.25 -9.81
CA ASN A 567 -5.20 -17.71 -9.76
C ASN A 567 -4.40 -18.30 -8.59
N LYS A 568 -3.79 -17.48 -7.75
CA LYS A 568 -3.15 -17.92 -6.50
C LYS A 568 -4.20 -18.01 -5.38
N LEU A 569 -4.93 -19.13 -5.32
CA LEU A 569 -5.82 -19.41 -4.19
C LEU A 569 -5.00 -19.91 -3.01
N VAL A 570 -5.04 -19.15 -1.92
CA VAL A 570 -4.23 -19.41 -0.72
C VAL A 570 -5.01 -20.14 0.37
N SER A 571 -6.34 -20.10 0.35
CA SER A 571 -7.19 -20.76 1.35
C SER A 571 -8.47 -21.33 0.72
N ALA A 572 -9.20 -22.16 1.47
CA ALA A 572 -10.47 -22.73 1.01
C ALA A 572 -11.58 -21.68 0.83
N ASP A 573 -11.46 -20.54 1.53
CA ASP A 573 -12.42 -19.44 1.49
C ASP A 573 -12.06 -18.39 0.42
N SER A 574 -10.81 -18.36 -0.05
CA SER A 574 -10.40 -17.54 -1.18
C SER A 574 -11.02 -18.06 -2.48
N THR A 575 -11.66 -17.17 -3.25
CA THR A 575 -12.22 -17.52 -4.55
C THR A 575 -11.57 -16.70 -5.67
N TYR A 576 -11.62 -17.21 -6.90
CA TYR A 576 -11.18 -16.41 -8.05
C TYR A 576 -12.00 -15.12 -8.21
N ALA A 577 -13.28 -15.14 -7.81
CA ALA A 577 -14.15 -13.99 -7.87
C ALA A 577 -13.68 -12.89 -6.89
N SER A 578 -13.42 -13.24 -5.62
CA SER A 578 -12.96 -12.28 -4.61
C SER A 578 -11.63 -11.63 -5.00
N ARG A 579 -10.63 -12.43 -5.39
CA ARG A 579 -9.32 -11.88 -5.80
C ARG A 579 -9.41 -10.99 -7.05
N LYS A 580 -10.30 -11.34 -7.99
CA LYS A 580 -10.58 -10.51 -9.17
C LYS A 580 -11.27 -9.20 -8.77
N ASP A 581 -12.22 -9.25 -7.85
CA ASP A 581 -12.91 -8.06 -7.34
C ASP A 581 -11.93 -7.13 -6.60
N ASP A 582 -10.97 -7.66 -5.83
CA ASP A 582 -9.91 -6.86 -5.18
C ASP A 582 -9.12 -6.01 -6.18
N VAL A 583 -8.69 -6.60 -7.31
CA VAL A 583 -7.95 -5.88 -8.36
C VAL A 583 -8.86 -4.88 -9.07
N VAL A 584 -10.11 -5.25 -9.36
CA VAL A 584 -11.08 -4.35 -10.01
C VAL A 584 -11.36 -3.13 -9.14
N ASP A 585 -11.54 -3.31 -7.85
CA ASP A 585 -11.84 -2.23 -6.92
C ASP A 585 -10.62 -1.32 -6.70
N ALA A 586 -9.41 -1.89 -6.62
CA ALA A 586 -8.17 -1.10 -6.60
C ALA A 586 -8.06 -0.21 -7.87
N VAL A 587 -8.26 -0.77 -9.06
CA VAL A 587 -8.20 -0.03 -10.33
C VAL A 587 -9.33 0.99 -10.49
N LYS A 588 -10.53 0.74 -9.95
CA LYS A 588 -11.65 1.70 -10.04
C LYS A 588 -11.48 2.89 -9.12
N ASN A 589 -10.87 2.69 -7.95
CA ASN A 589 -10.87 3.66 -6.86
C ASN A 589 -9.53 4.37 -6.66
N TYR A 590 -8.48 4.02 -7.41
CA TYR A 590 -7.13 4.57 -7.17
C TYR A 590 -7.00 6.08 -7.39
N ASP A 591 -7.82 6.66 -8.28
CA ASP A 591 -7.80 8.09 -8.60
C ASP A 591 -9.18 8.70 -8.30
N SER A 592 -9.26 9.49 -7.23
CA SER A 592 -10.47 10.20 -6.81
C SER A 592 -10.94 11.24 -7.83
N ASN A 593 -10.08 11.64 -8.78
CA ASN A 593 -10.36 12.64 -9.79
C ASN A 593 -10.83 12.02 -11.11
N ILE A 594 -11.20 10.73 -11.13
CA ILE A 594 -11.65 10.01 -12.32
C ILE A 594 -12.73 10.77 -13.12
N ASN A 595 -13.65 11.41 -12.39
CA ASN A 595 -14.74 12.20 -12.95
C ASN A 595 -14.23 13.40 -13.77
N THR A 596 -13.08 13.96 -13.42
CA THR A 596 -12.47 15.07 -14.17
C THR A 596 -11.94 14.61 -15.53
N TYR A 597 -11.45 13.37 -15.67
CA TYR A 597 -11.02 12.85 -16.97
C TYR A 597 -12.22 12.41 -17.81
N MET A 598 -13.22 11.75 -17.20
CA MET A 598 -14.49 11.45 -17.89
C MET A 598 -15.15 12.72 -18.44
N PHE A 599 -15.09 13.82 -17.69
CA PHE A 599 -15.55 15.13 -18.15
C PHE A 599 -14.78 15.60 -19.39
N GLN A 600 -13.46 15.55 -19.35
CA GLN A 600 -12.60 15.98 -20.45
C GLN A 600 -12.84 15.15 -21.71
N GLU A 601 -13.00 13.82 -21.59
CA GLU A 601 -13.33 12.95 -22.73
C GLU A 601 -14.71 13.26 -23.35
N LEU A 602 -15.71 13.52 -22.51
CA LEU A 602 -17.03 13.93 -22.98
C LEU A 602 -16.97 15.27 -23.73
N LEU A 603 -16.09 16.18 -23.31
CA LEU A 603 -15.89 17.49 -23.92
C LEU A 603 -15.12 17.38 -25.25
N ASP A 604 -13.99 16.67 -25.27
CA ASP A 604 -13.13 16.54 -26.45
C ASP A 604 -13.76 15.65 -27.54
N GLY A 605 -14.81 14.90 -27.19
CA GLY A 605 -15.58 14.11 -28.14
C GLY A 605 -14.92 12.80 -28.54
N THR A 606 -13.91 12.35 -27.79
CA THR A 606 -13.30 11.01 -27.90
C THR A 606 -14.34 9.91 -27.67
N SER A 607 -15.33 10.17 -26.83
CA SER A 607 -16.54 9.37 -26.71
C SER A 607 -17.59 9.81 -27.74
N ALA A 608 -17.58 9.29 -28.98
CA ALA A 608 -18.65 9.34 -30.01
C ALA A 608 -19.40 10.68 -30.33
N ASN A 609 -19.10 11.79 -29.65
CA ASN A 609 -19.97 12.95 -29.51
C ASN A 609 -19.60 14.11 -30.43
N GLY A 610 -18.43 14.04 -31.09
CA GLY A 610 -17.81 15.23 -31.65
C GLY A 610 -17.43 16.23 -30.54
N LYS A 611 -16.56 17.18 -30.86
CA LYS A 611 -16.07 18.15 -29.88
C LYS A 611 -17.21 19.04 -29.39
N ILE A 612 -17.45 19.06 -28.07
CA ILE A 612 -18.36 20.00 -27.41
C ILE A 612 -17.55 21.26 -27.10
N THR A 613 -18.15 22.43 -27.32
CA THR A 613 -17.48 23.73 -27.11
C THR A 613 -18.32 24.59 -26.19
N PHE A 614 -17.65 25.36 -25.34
CA PHE A 614 -18.29 26.37 -24.53
C PHE A 614 -18.52 27.63 -25.38
N ASN A 615 -19.74 28.14 -25.36
CA ASN A 615 -20.03 29.46 -25.92
C ASN A 615 -19.69 30.59 -24.94
N ASP A 616 -19.58 30.27 -23.65
CA ASP A 616 -19.22 31.19 -22.57
C ASP A 616 -17.80 30.87 -22.11
N SER A 617 -16.86 31.74 -22.47
CA SER A 617 -15.43 31.58 -22.14
C SER A 617 -15.15 31.68 -20.64
N ASN A 618 -15.96 32.41 -19.88
CA ASN A 618 -15.76 32.54 -18.44
C ASN A 618 -16.18 31.25 -17.73
N LEU A 619 -17.26 30.62 -18.20
CA LEU A 619 -17.68 29.30 -17.69
C LEU A 619 -16.66 28.21 -18.04
N GLU A 620 -16.13 28.24 -19.26
CA GLU A 620 -15.04 27.37 -19.70
C GLU A 620 -13.83 27.50 -18.77
N GLU A 621 -13.30 28.72 -18.62
CA GLU A 621 -12.14 29.02 -17.78
C GLU A 621 -12.37 28.61 -16.32
N LEU A 622 -13.56 28.84 -15.78
CA LEU A 622 -13.92 28.44 -14.42
C LEU A 622 -13.82 26.92 -14.23
N ILE A 623 -14.34 26.14 -15.19
CA ILE A 623 -14.38 24.68 -15.11
C ILE A 623 -13.00 24.07 -15.36
N THR A 624 -12.28 24.53 -16.39
CA THR A 624 -10.93 24.02 -16.69
C THR A 624 -9.97 24.35 -15.56
N SER A 625 -10.04 25.56 -14.99
CA SER A 625 -9.26 25.95 -13.81
C SER A 625 -9.60 25.12 -12.57
N TYR A 626 -10.89 24.79 -12.36
CA TYR A 626 -11.31 23.90 -11.29
C TYR A 626 -10.69 22.51 -11.45
N ILE A 627 -10.84 21.89 -12.63
CA ILE A 627 -10.26 20.57 -12.95
C ILE A 627 -8.75 20.57 -12.70
N LYS A 628 -8.04 21.56 -13.26
CA LYS A 628 -6.61 21.74 -13.07
C LYS A 628 -6.22 21.85 -11.60
N SER A 629 -6.94 22.68 -10.84
CA SER A 629 -6.66 22.88 -9.41
C SER A 629 -6.84 21.60 -8.59
N VAL A 630 -7.88 20.81 -8.89
CA VAL A 630 -8.18 19.56 -8.17
C VAL A 630 -7.14 18.49 -8.48
N ARG A 631 -6.75 18.33 -9.76
CA ARG A 631 -5.71 17.37 -10.16
C ARG A 631 -4.34 17.73 -9.56
N ILE A 632 -3.93 19.00 -9.65
CA ILE A 632 -2.66 19.47 -9.04
C ILE A 632 -2.69 19.26 -7.53
N LYS A 633 -3.76 19.69 -6.85
CA LYS A 633 -3.86 19.55 -5.40
C LYS A 633 -3.78 18.08 -4.97
N SER A 634 -4.46 17.18 -5.67
CA SER A 634 -4.44 15.75 -5.37
C SER A 634 -3.04 15.16 -5.48
N LEU A 635 -2.27 15.54 -6.51
CA LEU A 635 -0.88 15.11 -6.68
C LEU A 635 0.00 15.64 -5.55
N THR A 636 -0.07 16.95 -5.27
CA THR A 636 0.71 17.60 -4.22
C THR A 636 0.39 17.03 -2.84
N ASP A 637 -0.89 16.92 -2.46
CA ASP A 637 -1.29 16.37 -1.16
C ASP A 637 -0.79 14.92 -0.98
N THR A 638 -0.83 14.12 -2.05
CA THR A 638 -0.35 12.72 -2.02
C THR A 638 1.16 12.68 -1.83
N GLN A 639 1.91 13.50 -2.57
CA GLN A 639 3.37 13.58 -2.44
C GLN A 639 3.78 14.12 -1.07
N ASP A 640 3.15 15.19 -0.60
CA ASP A 640 3.44 15.79 0.72
C ASP A 640 3.21 14.77 1.84
N SER A 641 2.10 14.02 1.78
CA SER A 641 1.82 12.95 2.76
C SER A 641 2.87 11.82 2.69
N PHE A 642 3.26 11.42 1.48
CA PHE A 642 4.25 10.37 1.29
C PHE A 642 5.65 10.79 1.75
N ASP A 643 6.04 12.03 1.47
CA ASP A 643 7.28 12.63 1.95
C ASP A 643 7.29 12.70 3.48
N GLN A 644 6.18 13.08 4.09
CA GLN A 644 6.07 13.14 5.55
C GLN A 644 6.23 11.75 6.19
N ASP A 645 5.61 10.70 5.64
CA ASP A 645 5.77 9.32 6.14
C ASP A 645 7.25 8.89 6.10
N TRP A 646 7.95 9.23 5.01
CA TRP A 646 9.39 8.96 4.84
C TRP A 646 10.27 9.78 5.79
N ILE A 647 9.96 11.07 5.99
CA ILE A 647 10.68 11.94 6.92
C ILE A 647 10.53 11.42 8.35
N ASP A 648 9.32 11.07 8.77
CA ASP A 648 9.03 10.54 10.10
C ASP A 648 9.78 9.24 10.36
N TYR A 649 9.76 8.32 9.39
CA TYR A 649 10.51 7.07 9.50
C TYR A 649 12.03 7.29 9.53
N ALA A 650 12.56 8.18 8.68
CA ALA A 650 13.98 8.53 8.67
C ALA A 650 14.44 9.15 10.00
N ASN A 651 13.64 10.07 10.55
CA ASN A 651 13.90 10.71 11.84
C ASN A 651 13.88 9.68 12.97
N TYR A 652 12.92 8.76 12.95
CA TYR A 652 12.84 7.68 13.94
C TYR A 652 14.08 6.79 13.91
N LEU A 653 14.54 6.35 12.73
CA LEU A 653 15.76 5.55 12.62
C LEU A 653 17.01 6.29 13.11
N GLN A 654 17.10 7.61 12.89
CA GLN A 654 18.22 8.41 13.38
C GLN A 654 18.18 8.59 14.91
N GLN A 655 17.00 8.80 15.49
CA GLN A 655 16.83 8.82 16.95
C GLN A 655 17.21 7.48 17.56
N GLN A 656 16.79 6.39 16.91
CA GLN A 656 17.16 5.04 17.31
C GLN A 656 18.69 4.86 17.32
N ASP A 657 19.40 5.29 16.29
CA ASP A 657 20.87 5.18 16.26
C ASP A 657 21.54 5.96 17.38
N GLN A 658 21.09 7.20 17.61
CA GLN A 658 21.62 8.00 18.71
C GLN A 658 21.41 7.34 20.07
N ALA A 659 20.24 6.74 20.29
CA ALA A 659 19.92 6.02 21.52
C ALA A 659 20.73 4.74 21.68
N ARG A 660 21.03 4.03 20.59
CA ARG A 660 21.71 2.73 20.60
C ARG A 660 23.24 2.82 20.54
N LYS A 661 23.81 4.03 20.43
CA LYS A 661 25.27 4.21 20.42
C LYS A 661 25.89 3.71 21.72
N MET A 662 26.95 2.92 21.53
CA MET A 662 27.77 2.38 22.61
C MET A 662 28.96 3.31 22.87
N ASN A 663 29.57 3.24 24.05
CA ASN A 663 30.78 4.03 24.35
C ASN A 663 31.93 3.18 24.88
N GLU A 664 33.15 3.71 24.79
CA GLU A 664 34.39 3.00 25.16
C GLU A 664 34.42 2.56 26.64
N GLN A 665 33.62 3.18 27.50
CA GLN A 665 33.54 2.85 28.93
C GLN A 665 32.51 1.74 29.22
N GLY A 666 31.71 1.34 28.22
CA GLY A 666 30.65 0.35 28.36
C GLY A 666 29.38 0.85 29.08
N SER A 667 29.34 2.09 29.55
CA SER A 667 28.14 2.67 30.18
C SER A 667 27.19 3.16 29.09
N GLN A 668 26.19 2.37 28.73
CA GLN A 668 25.40 2.61 27.51
C GLN A 668 23.92 2.26 27.71
N ALA A 669 23.05 2.90 26.93
CA ALA A 669 21.61 2.62 26.95
C ALA A 669 21.28 1.25 26.35
N LEU A 670 22.01 0.79 25.33
CA LEU A 670 21.89 -0.56 24.80
C LEU A 670 22.89 -1.50 25.47
N ILE A 671 22.46 -2.44 26.31
CA ILE A 671 23.36 -3.34 27.05
C ILE A 671 24.19 -4.24 26.10
N SER A 672 25.48 -4.40 26.40
CA SER A 672 26.43 -5.22 25.60
C SER A 672 26.10 -6.71 25.62
N GLU A 673 26.34 -7.42 24.51
CA GLU A 673 26.16 -8.89 24.43
C GLU A 673 27.06 -9.64 25.40
N THR A 674 28.24 -9.11 25.69
CA THR A 674 29.14 -9.62 26.74
C THR A 674 28.41 -9.80 28.09
N CYS A 675 27.44 -8.94 28.41
CA CYS A 675 26.63 -9.06 29.62
C CYS A 675 25.68 -10.26 29.57
N ALA A 676 25.20 -10.65 28.38
CA ALA A 676 24.40 -11.86 28.22
C ALA A 676 25.23 -13.13 28.51
N ILE A 677 26.48 -13.17 28.03
CA ILE A 677 27.42 -14.28 28.28
C ILE A 677 27.81 -14.33 29.76
N GLY A 678 28.12 -13.17 30.35
CA GLY A 678 28.58 -13.05 31.74
C GLY A 678 27.47 -13.15 32.80
N TYR A 679 26.19 -13.25 32.42
CA TYR A 679 25.05 -13.16 33.33
C TYR A 679 25.07 -14.20 34.46
N THR A 680 25.64 -15.37 34.21
CA THR A 680 25.73 -16.48 35.20
C THR A 680 27.08 -16.56 35.94
N SER A 681 27.98 -15.60 35.69
CA SER A 681 29.34 -15.58 36.23
C SER A 681 29.38 -15.28 37.73
N ASP A 682 30.49 -15.66 38.38
CA ASP A 682 30.78 -15.23 39.75
C ASP A 682 30.93 -13.69 39.84
N ALA A 683 31.36 -13.04 38.76
CA ALA A 683 31.47 -11.59 38.70
C ALA A 683 30.09 -10.90 38.76
N ALA A 684 29.10 -11.43 38.03
CA ALA A 684 27.71 -10.98 38.08
C ALA A 684 27.10 -11.14 39.47
N ARG A 685 27.26 -12.34 40.06
CA ARG A 685 26.77 -12.63 41.42
C ARG A 685 27.32 -11.67 42.49
N ASN A 686 28.59 -11.29 42.36
CA ASN A 686 29.27 -10.48 43.36
C ASN A 686 29.27 -8.97 43.04
N GLY A 687 28.69 -8.54 41.90
CA GLY A 687 28.70 -7.14 41.46
C GLY A 687 30.12 -6.61 41.24
N THR A 688 30.97 -7.40 40.56
CA THR A 688 32.39 -7.07 40.34
C THR A 688 32.76 -7.09 38.86
N GLY A 689 33.94 -6.55 38.52
CA GLY A 689 34.38 -6.48 37.13
C GLY A 689 33.44 -5.62 36.30
N MET A 690 32.90 -6.18 35.21
CA MET A 690 31.95 -5.47 34.33
C MET A 690 30.60 -5.17 34.99
N TRP A 691 30.26 -5.88 36.07
CA TRP A 691 29.02 -5.70 36.83
C TRP A 691 29.16 -4.75 38.02
N GLY A 692 30.39 -4.27 38.30
CA GLY A 692 30.65 -3.26 39.33
C GLY A 692 30.48 -1.84 38.80
N GLU A 693 30.44 -0.85 39.71
CA GLU A 693 30.26 0.57 39.39
C GLU A 693 31.21 1.04 38.26
N GLY A 694 30.62 1.58 37.18
CA GLY A 694 31.33 2.07 36.00
C GLY A 694 31.71 1.00 34.97
N GLY A 695 31.31 -0.27 35.16
CA GLY A 695 31.47 -1.35 34.20
C GLY A 695 30.36 -1.42 33.14
N ALA A 696 30.59 -2.20 32.08
CA ALA A 696 29.69 -2.29 30.92
C ALA A 696 28.32 -2.96 31.18
N CYS A 697 28.23 -3.71 32.27
CA CYS A 697 27.02 -4.43 32.69
C CYS A 697 26.43 -3.85 33.98
N TYR A 698 26.92 -2.70 34.44
CA TYR A 698 26.41 -2.03 35.63
C TYR A 698 25.09 -1.32 35.30
N ASP A 699 24.11 -1.43 36.21
CA ASP A 699 22.77 -0.85 36.04
C ASP A 699 22.61 0.56 36.63
N GLY A 700 23.69 1.12 37.18
CA GLY A 700 23.68 2.48 37.71
C GLY A 700 23.05 2.63 39.10
N LYS A 701 22.66 1.53 39.76
CA LYS A 701 21.95 1.55 41.06
C LYS A 701 22.83 1.22 42.26
#